data_AF-A0A4Q0GP99-F1
#
_entry.id   AF-A0A4Q0GP99-F1
#
_cell.length_a   1.000
_cell.length_b   1.000
_cell.length_c   1.000
_cell.angle_alpha   90.00
_cell.angle_beta   90.00
_cell.angle_gamma   90.00
#
_symmetry.space_group_name_H-M   'P 1'
#
loop_
_entity.id
_entity.type
_entity.pdbx_description
1 polymer ?
#
loop_
_entity_poly.entity_id
_entity_poly.type
_entity_poly.pdbx_seq_one_letter_code
_entity_poly.pdbx_strand_id
1 'polypeptide(L)'
;MQATRRELLAGASALVLPGSARATTPALSGSNRAGKVAAVPARYVRLKPSRFADAFAANRRYLLALDPERLLHNFYVSATLPAPKPAYTGWEAQGIAGHSLGHWLSACALVVANTGDRDVAATLDHALAEMARIQAAHGDGYLGGTTVDRDGTTIDGKIVFEEVRRGDIRTGGFDLNGGWVPLYTWHKVHAGLLDAHVLAANPRALPIMLALAGYLAGVLEPLTDAQMQQVLRAEHGGLNESYAETYALTGDTRWLRMAEKIRHKAVLDPLTAEHDRLEGLHANTQIPKVIGLARLYELTGDPGKATAGRFFHDRVTHHHSYVIGGNSEREHFGAPDALSKRVTEATCEACNSYNMLKLTRHLYAWQPDAHWFDYYERVQLNHILAHQRPDTGQFVYFMPLSAGARRSYSTAEESFWCCVGSGMESHAKHADSIFWSDADTLYVNLYIPSALDWPDRMLACDLDTAMPMEGAATLTVRRAPRSSQAIALRIPEWSVGATLTLNGQPLQPTLRNGYAVIDRTWTPGDRLRLAMPMRLRAEPTPDDPRMIAFTHGPLVLAADLGPASQPFDGLGPALVVDGLASAALHPQAGEHRFTARSSLGDMLEFTPFFAQYDRRTAVYLPTFTTAGWAAAKDGYVRAQAERQSLARRTVDIAYLGEMQPERDHGFSATRSETVQLHGRSARKLRAGQTMSLTLRRRPGPAVLQVVYWGGDVDNREIAIRVDGTPLAVDARKGPGEDRFVVVDYPIAGTGEQGKGTTKIDFSVRRGDVDIYEVRMLSAGAAAGALSTA
;
A
#
# COMPACT_ATOMS: atom_id res chain seq x y z
N MET A 1 51.84 -48.64 9.55
CA MET A 1 52.94 -47.82 8.98
C MET A 1 52.34 -46.49 8.55
N GLN A 2 52.87 -45.39 9.09
CA GLN A 2 52.46 -44.03 8.76
C GLN A 2 52.97 -43.68 7.36
N ALA A 3 52.14 -43.03 6.55
CA ALA A 3 52.59 -42.28 5.38
C ALA A 3 51.96 -40.88 5.42
N THR A 4 52.81 -39.88 5.23
CA THR A 4 52.57 -38.47 5.51
C THR A 4 52.20 -37.66 4.27
N ARG A 5 51.78 -36.43 4.54
CA ARG A 5 50.99 -35.48 3.74
C ARG A 5 51.68 -34.86 2.50
N ARG A 6 52.60 -35.55 1.81
CA ARG A 6 53.42 -34.94 0.75
C ARG A 6 53.51 -35.67 -0.60
N GLU A 7 52.75 -36.73 -0.84
CA GLU A 7 52.89 -37.56 -2.06
C GLU A 7 51.70 -37.55 -3.04
N LEU A 8 50.67 -36.71 -2.85
CA LEU A 8 49.51 -36.66 -3.76
C LEU A 8 49.35 -35.31 -4.45
N LEU A 9 50.42 -34.85 -5.10
CA LEU A 9 50.39 -33.79 -6.12
C LEU A 9 51.32 -34.16 -7.28
N ALA A 10 50.82 -34.94 -8.24
CA ALA A 10 51.30 -34.91 -9.63
C ALA A 10 50.31 -35.65 -10.55
N GLY A 11 49.69 -34.88 -11.46
CA GLY A 11 49.27 -35.37 -12.77
C GLY A 11 47.83 -35.85 -12.90
N ALA A 12 46.98 -35.02 -13.51
CA ALA A 12 46.63 -35.19 -14.93
C ALA A 12 45.46 -34.26 -15.29
N SER A 13 45.72 -33.35 -16.23
CA SER A 13 44.72 -32.64 -16.99
C SER A 13 43.89 -33.61 -17.83
N ALA A 14 42.57 -33.56 -17.73
CA ALA A 14 41.67 -34.12 -18.73
C ALA A 14 40.40 -33.26 -18.84
N LEU A 15 40.13 -32.84 -20.07
CA LEU A 15 38.94 -32.20 -20.63
C LEU A 15 37.63 -32.37 -19.85
N VAL A 16 36.95 -31.25 -19.57
CA VAL A 16 35.51 -31.22 -19.27
C VAL A 16 34.83 -30.17 -20.15
N LEU A 17 33.92 -30.64 -21.01
CA LEU A 17 32.95 -29.86 -21.79
C LEU A 17 32.05 -29.05 -20.85
N PRO A 18 31.59 -27.84 -21.22
CA PRO A 18 30.69 -27.06 -20.38
C PRO A 18 29.28 -27.64 -20.46
N GLY A 19 28.98 -28.59 -19.57
CA GLY A 19 27.61 -28.92 -19.21
C GLY A 19 27.09 -27.83 -18.28
N SER A 20 26.02 -27.15 -18.68
CA SER A 20 25.29 -26.17 -17.89
C SER A 20 24.76 -26.82 -16.60
N ALA A 21 25.54 -26.72 -15.53
CA ALA A 21 25.09 -27.07 -14.18
C ALA A 21 23.98 -26.09 -13.77
N ARG A 22 22.73 -26.53 -13.92
CA ARG A 22 21.60 -25.96 -13.21
C ARG A 22 21.94 -26.00 -11.73
N ALA A 23 22.14 -24.82 -11.12
CA ALA A 23 22.18 -24.69 -9.69
C ALA A 23 20.83 -25.12 -9.12
N THR A 24 20.72 -26.39 -8.74
CA THR A 24 19.73 -26.84 -7.77
C THR A 24 20.07 -26.13 -6.47
N THR A 25 19.29 -25.13 -6.10
CA THR A 25 19.30 -24.56 -4.76
C THR A 25 19.16 -25.70 -3.75
N PRO A 26 20.00 -25.76 -2.71
CA PRO A 26 19.87 -26.81 -1.71
C PRO A 26 18.52 -26.61 -1.02
N ALA A 27 17.66 -27.62 -1.12
CA ALA A 27 16.51 -27.74 -0.24
C ALA A 27 17.05 -27.79 1.19
N LEU A 28 16.85 -26.73 1.95
CA LEU A 28 17.02 -26.75 3.41
C LEU A 28 15.99 -27.74 3.97
N SER A 29 16.37 -29.01 4.02
CA SER A 29 15.70 -30.06 4.76
C SER A 29 16.06 -29.88 6.23
N GLY A 30 15.13 -29.36 7.05
CA GLY A 30 15.34 -29.35 8.50
C GLY A 30 14.55 -28.34 9.34
N SER A 31 13.75 -27.43 8.77
CA SER A 31 12.83 -26.61 9.57
C SER A 31 11.38 -27.02 9.33
N ASN A 32 10.60 -27.05 10.41
CA ASN A 32 9.18 -27.37 10.44
C ASN A 32 8.40 -26.35 9.60
N ARG A 33 8.32 -26.52 8.28
CA ARG A 33 7.59 -25.59 7.39
C ARG A 33 6.10 -25.71 7.70
N ALA A 34 5.57 -24.75 8.45
CA ALA A 34 4.15 -24.69 8.78
C ALA A 34 3.24 -24.50 7.53
N GLY A 35 3.81 -24.09 6.39
CA GLY A 35 3.10 -23.95 5.13
C GLY A 35 2.72 -25.30 4.50
N LYS A 36 1.43 -25.46 4.18
CA LYS A 36 0.84 -26.63 3.52
C LYS A 36 0.85 -26.53 1.99
N VAL A 37 0.72 -25.32 1.46
CA VAL A 37 0.76 -25.03 0.01
C VAL A 37 1.77 -23.93 -0.28
N ALA A 38 2.26 -23.89 -1.52
CA ALA A 38 3.15 -22.83 -2.02
C ALA A 38 2.68 -22.34 -3.39
N ALA A 39 2.95 -21.06 -3.69
CA ALA A 39 2.73 -20.49 -5.01
C ALA A 39 3.58 -21.23 -6.04
N VAL A 40 3.02 -21.50 -7.21
CA VAL A 40 3.81 -22.03 -8.34
C VAL A 40 4.83 -20.95 -8.73
N PRO A 41 6.13 -21.30 -8.89
CA PRO A 41 7.14 -20.33 -9.29
C PRO A 41 6.75 -19.56 -10.56
N ALA A 42 6.84 -18.24 -10.51
CA ALA A 42 6.36 -17.36 -11.58
C ALA A 42 6.98 -17.64 -12.95
N ARG A 43 8.22 -18.15 -13.01
CA ARG A 43 8.89 -18.58 -14.26
C ARG A 43 8.13 -19.64 -15.07
N TYR A 44 7.22 -20.37 -14.42
CA TYR A 44 6.38 -21.39 -15.06
C TYR A 44 5.02 -20.85 -15.49
N VAL A 45 4.70 -19.59 -15.19
CA VAL A 45 3.38 -18.99 -15.44
C VAL A 45 3.55 -17.78 -16.36
N ARG A 46 3.08 -17.92 -17.60
CA ARG A 46 3.10 -16.83 -18.59
C ARG A 46 1.71 -16.22 -18.73
N LEU A 47 1.60 -14.92 -18.54
CA LEU A 47 0.35 -14.18 -18.81
C LEU A 47 0.02 -14.24 -20.32
N LYS A 48 -1.25 -14.45 -20.63
CA LYS A 48 -1.83 -14.29 -21.99
C LYS A 48 -2.33 -12.85 -22.16
N PRO A 49 -2.58 -12.39 -23.41
CA PRO A 49 -3.13 -11.07 -23.66
C PRO A 49 -4.35 -10.78 -22.80
N SER A 50 -4.26 -9.76 -21.95
CA SER A 50 -5.25 -9.37 -20.95
C SER A 50 -4.83 -8.05 -20.31
N ARG A 51 -5.74 -7.41 -19.58
CA ARG A 51 -5.45 -6.17 -18.83
C ARG A 51 -4.32 -6.35 -17.81
N PHE A 52 -4.14 -7.55 -17.27
CA PHE A 52 -3.03 -7.88 -16.37
C PHE A 52 -1.69 -7.91 -17.10
N ALA A 53 -1.65 -8.47 -18.31
CA ALA A 53 -0.47 -8.45 -19.17
C ALA A 53 -0.14 -7.02 -19.62
N ASP A 54 -1.15 -6.20 -19.94
CA ASP A 54 -0.96 -4.79 -20.28
C ASP A 54 -0.37 -3.98 -19.12
N ALA A 55 -0.91 -4.19 -17.90
CA ALA A 55 -0.39 -3.57 -16.68
C ALA A 55 1.06 -4.02 -16.37
N PHE A 56 1.36 -5.32 -16.52
CA PHE A 56 2.71 -5.84 -16.37
C PHE A 56 3.68 -5.19 -17.38
N ALA A 57 3.27 -5.08 -18.65
CA ALA A 57 4.06 -4.47 -19.70
C ALA A 57 4.27 -2.95 -19.48
N ALA A 58 3.25 -2.24 -18.99
CA ALA A 58 3.36 -0.83 -18.61
C ALA A 58 4.37 -0.64 -17.47
N ASN A 59 4.30 -1.50 -16.46
CA ASN A 59 5.25 -1.48 -15.35
C ASN A 59 6.68 -1.77 -15.80
N ARG A 60 6.89 -2.76 -16.67
CA ARG A 60 8.21 -3.04 -17.26
C ARG A 60 8.79 -1.80 -17.95
N ARG A 61 7.99 -1.07 -18.73
CA ARG A 61 8.43 0.18 -19.38
C ARG A 61 8.80 1.25 -18.35
N TYR A 62 8.00 1.39 -17.31
CA TYR A 62 8.26 2.33 -16.22
C TYR A 62 9.60 2.02 -15.52
N LEU A 63 9.86 0.75 -15.18
CA LEU A 63 11.11 0.31 -14.54
C LEU A 63 12.36 0.60 -15.37
N LEU A 64 12.28 0.38 -16.69
CA LEU A 64 13.40 0.65 -17.62
C LEU A 64 13.58 2.13 -17.94
N ALA A 65 12.57 2.97 -17.68
CA ALA A 65 12.69 4.41 -17.83
C ALA A 65 13.42 5.08 -16.65
N LEU A 66 13.49 4.40 -15.50
CA LEU A 66 14.24 4.88 -14.34
C LEU A 66 15.73 4.56 -14.49
N ASP A 67 16.57 5.54 -14.16
CA ASP A 67 18.03 5.40 -14.16
C ASP A 67 18.51 4.98 -12.75
N PRO A 68 19.05 3.76 -12.58
CA PRO A 68 19.51 3.30 -11.27
C PRO A 68 20.65 4.15 -10.70
N GLU A 69 21.45 4.82 -11.53
CA GLU A 69 22.53 5.68 -11.02
C GLU A 69 22.00 6.96 -10.37
N ARG A 70 20.82 7.43 -10.79
CA ARG A 70 20.13 8.55 -10.13
C ARG A 70 19.54 8.12 -8.78
N LEU A 71 19.00 6.90 -8.69
CA LEU A 71 18.57 6.29 -7.43
C LEU A 71 19.75 6.04 -6.47
N LEU A 72 20.94 5.77 -7.02
CA LEU A 72 22.18 5.56 -6.27
C LEU A 72 22.91 6.86 -5.92
N HIS A 73 22.42 8.04 -6.32
CA HIS A 73 23.14 9.31 -6.14
C HIS A 73 23.65 9.52 -4.71
N ASN A 74 22.76 9.47 -3.71
CA ASN A 74 23.13 9.67 -2.31
C ASN A 74 24.00 8.53 -1.75
N PHE A 75 23.92 7.33 -2.33
CA PHE A 75 24.76 6.20 -1.94
C PHE A 75 26.21 6.42 -2.38
N TYR A 76 26.46 7.01 -3.56
CA TYR A 76 27.80 7.43 -3.95
C TYR A 76 28.34 8.51 -3.01
N VAL A 77 27.53 9.53 -2.76
CA VAL A 77 27.93 10.68 -1.91
C VAL A 77 28.26 10.21 -0.49
N SER A 78 27.45 9.31 0.10
CA SER A 78 27.73 8.76 1.44
C SER A 78 29.06 8.00 1.49
N ALA A 79 29.45 7.34 0.39
CA ALA A 79 30.73 6.65 0.27
C ALA A 79 31.90 7.56 -0.17
N THR A 80 31.71 8.89 -0.21
CA THR A 80 32.69 9.87 -0.72
C THR A 80 33.11 9.65 -2.18
N LEU A 81 32.25 8.99 -2.96
CA LEU A 81 32.45 8.75 -4.38
C LEU A 81 31.73 9.84 -5.21
N PRO A 82 32.26 10.21 -6.39
CA PRO A 82 31.55 11.10 -7.29
C PRO A 82 30.29 10.40 -7.84
N ALA A 83 29.12 11.02 -7.67
CA ALA A 83 27.88 10.54 -8.27
C ALA A 83 27.87 10.87 -9.79
N PRO A 84 27.66 9.88 -10.67
CA PRO A 84 27.73 10.09 -12.12
C PRO A 84 26.52 10.84 -12.70
N LYS A 85 25.39 10.85 -11.97
CA LYS A 85 24.11 11.45 -12.36
C LYS A 85 23.53 12.24 -11.20
N PRO A 86 22.68 13.26 -11.45
CA PRO A 86 21.99 13.99 -10.38
C PRO A 86 20.93 13.12 -9.69
N ALA A 87 20.64 13.42 -8.42
CA ALA A 87 19.54 12.80 -7.71
C ALA A 87 18.19 12.99 -8.44
N TYR A 88 17.26 12.07 -8.18
CA TYR A 88 15.86 12.32 -8.47
C TYR A 88 15.28 13.41 -7.56
N THR A 89 14.16 14.01 -7.96
CA THR A 89 13.44 14.99 -7.14
C THR A 89 12.38 14.29 -6.28
N GLY A 90 11.43 15.04 -5.72
CA GLY A 90 10.41 14.46 -4.84
C GLY A 90 11.00 13.96 -3.54
N TRP A 91 10.55 12.79 -3.09
CA TRP A 91 11.03 12.17 -1.85
C TRP A 91 12.48 11.65 -1.95
N GLU A 92 12.98 11.33 -3.14
CA GLU A 92 14.39 10.93 -3.35
C GLU A 92 15.37 12.12 -3.23
N ALA A 93 14.87 13.36 -3.17
CA ALA A 93 15.66 14.55 -2.81
C ALA A 93 15.56 14.91 -1.32
N GLN A 94 14.84 14.13 -0.51
CA GLN A 94 14.62 14.35 0.91
C GLN A 94 15.29 13.26 1.76
N GLY A 95 15.19 13.36 3.10
CA GLY A 95 15.88 12.45 4.02
C GLY A 95 15.56 10.95 3.90
N ILE A 96 14.46 10.58 3.22
CA ILE A 96 14.01 9.18 3.01
C ILE A 96 14.71 8.48 1.83
N ALA A 97 15.48 9.22 1.03
CA ALA A 97 16.09 8.75 -0.21
C ALA A 97 16.76 7.37 -0.11
N GLY A 98 16.66 6.61 -1.20
CA GLY A 98 17.08 5.22 -1.31
C GLY A 98 15.98 4.19 -1.04
N HIS A 99 14.81 4.61 -0.54
CA HIS A 99 13.68 3.70 -0.40
C HIS A 99 13.16 3.24 -1.78
N SER A 100 13.17 4.13 -2.78
CA SER A 100 12.73 3.79 -4.14
C SER A 100 13.68 2.82 -4.82
N LEU A 101 15.00 2.93 -4.55
CA LEU A 101 15.98 1.95 -5.01
C LEU A 101 15.62 0.54 -4.54
N GLY A 102 15.35 0.38 -3.25
CA GLY A 102 14.99 -0.93 -2.69
C GLY A 102 13.75 -1.55 -3.36
N HIS A 103 12.70 -0.75 -3.54
CA HIS A 103 11.49 -1.17 -4.27
C HIS A 103 11.78 -1.50 -5.75
N TRP A 104 12.61 -0.69 -6.41
CA TRP A 104 13.00 -0.90 -7.81
C TRP A 104 13.79 -2.22 -7.98
N LEU A 105 14.68 -2.56 -7.05
CA LEU A 105 15.39 -3.85 -7.03
C LEU A 105 14.40 -5.02 -6.95
N SER A 106 13.47 -4.99 -6.00
CA SER A 106 12.41 -6.01 -5.85
C SER A 106 11.56 -6.14 -7.11
N ALA A 107 11.10 -5.02 -7.67
CA ALA A 107 10.29 -5.00 -8.87
C ALA A 107 11.03 -5.57 -10.10
N CYS A 108 12.29 -5.19 -10.29
CA CYS A 108 13.13 -5.75 -11.35
C CYS A 108 13.32 -7.26 -11.16
N ALA A 109 13.57 -7.70 -9.92
CA ALA A 109 13.76 -9.12 -9.62
C ALA A 109 12.49 -9.95 -9.89
N LEU A 110 11.31 -9.41 -9.57
CA LEU A 110 10.01 -10.02 -9.89
C LEU A 110 9.80 -10.17 -11.40
N VAL A 111 10.11 -9.14 -12.19
CA VAL A 111 10.02 -9.20 -13.66
C VAL A 111 10.97 -10.26 -14.22
N VAL A 112 12.23 -10.27 -13.79
CA VAL A 112 13.23 -11.26 -14.23
C VAL A 112 12.78 -12.67 -13.85
N ALA A 113 12.24 -12.87 -12.64
CA ALA A 113 11.76 -14.18 -12.19
C ALA A 113 10.56 -14.69 -12.99
N ASN A 114 9.70 -13.81 -13.51
CA ASN A 114 8.54 -14.23 -14.31
C ASN A 114 8.89 -14.51 -15.77
N THR A 115 9.67 -13.64 -16.42
CA THR A 115 9.85 -13.69 -17.89
C THR A 115 11.27 -13.97 -18.34
N GLY A 116 12.27 -13.90 -17.45
CA GLY A 116 13.68 -13.96 -17.83
C GLY A 116 14.15 -12.73 -18.61
N ASP A 117 13.50 -11.57 -18.39
CA ASP A 117 13.74 -10.35 -19.14
C ASP A 117 15.20 -9.90 -19.12
N ARG A 118 15.85 -9.89 -20.29
CA ARG A 118 17.29 -9.63 -20.38
C ARG A 118 17.65 -8.16 -20.15
N ASP A 119 16.80 -7.22 -20.56
CA ASP A 119 17.07 -5.80 -20.40
C ASP A 119 16.95 -5.42 -18.93
N VAL A 120 15.87 -5.86 -18.27
CA VAL A 120 15.67 -5.64 -16.83
C VAL A 120 16.77 -6.33 -16.02
N ALA A 121 17.16 -7.56 -16.39
CA ALA A 121 18.26 -8.26 -15.73
C ALA A 121 19.60 -7.53 -15.87
N ALA A 122 19.90 -6.95 -17.04
CA ALA A 122 21.12 -6.20 -17.27
C ALA A 122 21.15 -4.89 -16.46
N THR A 123 20.05 -4.14 -16.42
CA THR A 123 19.95 -2.91 -15.62
C THR A 123 20.04 -3.22 -14.12
N LEU A 124 19.40 -4.31 -13.66
CA LEU A 124 19.53 -4.79 -12.28
C LEU A 124 20.97 -5.18 -11.93
N ASP A 125 21.67 -5.92 -12.80
CA ASP A 125 23.08 -6.28 -12.57
C ASP A 125 23.99 -5.06 -12.51
N HIS A 126 23.76 -4.06 -13.37
CA HIS A 126 24.49 -2.78 -13.34
C HIS A 126 24.33 -2.08 -12.00
N ALA A 127 23.08 -1.92 -11.52
CA ALA A 127 22.81 -1.31 -10.23
C ALA A 127 23.52 -2.05 -9.08
N LEU A 128 23.49 -3.39 -9.09
CA LEU A 128 24.14 -4.22 -8.08
C LEU A 128 25.68 -4.15 -8.15
N ALA A 129 26.25 -3.99 -9.35
CA ALA A 129 27.68 -3.77 -9.51
C ALA A 129 28.12 -2.44 -8.89
N GLU A 130 27.36 -1.36 -9.12
CA GLU A 130 27.64 -0.07 -8.50
C GLU A 130 27.40 -0.08 -6.99
N MET A 131 26.34 -0.74 -6.51
CA MET A 131 26.12 -0.96 -5.07
C MET A 131 27.30 -1.68 -4.41
N ALA A 132 27.86 -2.72 -5.05
CA ALA A 132 29.04 -3.40 -4.54
C ALA A 132 30.26 -2.48 -4.45
N ARG A 133 30.47 -1.63 -5.47
CA ARG A 133 31.55 -0.62 -5.48
C ARG A 133 31.40 0.40 -4.35
N ILE A 134 30.18 0.89 -4.14
CA ILE A 134 29.84 1.84 -3.07
C ILE A 134 30.07 1.21 -1.70
N GLN A 135 29.53 0.01 -1.46
CA GLN A 135 29.66 -0.67 -0.16
C GLN A 135 31.13 -0.99 0.15
N ALA A 136 31.92 -1.36 -0.87
CA ALA A 136 33.36 -1.58 -0.71
C ALA A 136 34.11 -0.30 -0.31
N ALA A 137 33.69 0.88 -0.81
CA ALA A 137 34.30 2.16 -0.45
C ALA A 137 33.99 2.58 1.00
N HIS A 138 32.83 2.20 1.56
CA HIS A 138 32.54 2.33 2.99
C HIS A 138 33.40 1.37 3.84
N GLY A 139 33.58 0.14 3.40
CA GLY A 139 34.46 -0.85 4.03
C GLY A 139 33.92 -1.53 5.30
N ASP A 140 32.74 -1.14 5.79
CA ASP A 140 32.12 -1.66 7.02
C ASP A 140 30.75 -2.33 6.81
N GLY A 141 30.32 -2.46 5.55
CA GLY A 141 29.04 -3.02 5.16
C GLY A 141 27.89 -2.01 5.07
N TYR A 142 28.09 -0.75 5.47
CA TYR A 142 27.09 0.30 5.28
C TYR A 142 26.78 0.51 3.80
N LEU A 143 25.49 0.62 3.49
CA LEU A 143 25.00 0.94 2.16
C LEU A 143 23.62 1.59 2.29
N GLY A 144 23.63 2.91 2.52
CA GLY A 144 22.43 3.73 2.67
C GLY A 144 22.51 5.03 1.86
N GLY A 145 21.34 5.52 1.44
CA GLY A 145 21.15 6.78 0.73
C GLY A 145 20.36 7.83 1.49
N THR A 146 19.97 7.54 2.74
CA THR A 146 19.24 8.48 3.60
C THR A 146 20.11 9.66 3.97
N THR A 147 19.51 10.83 4.15
CA THR A 147 20.19 12.04 4.63
C THR A 147 19.49 12.61 5.85
N VAL A 148 20.20 13.46 6.61
CA VAL A 148 19.64 14.18 7.76
C VAL A 148 20.17 15.60 7.79
N ASP A 149 19.30 16.55 8.14
CA ASP A 149 19.70 17.94 8.31
C ASP A 149 20.21 18.17 9.73
N ARG A 150 21.42 18.74 9.85
CA ARG A 150 22.05 19.13 11.11
C ARG A 150 22.61 20.54 10.98
N ASP A 151 22.17 21.44 11.85
CA ASP A 151 22.63 22.84 11.92
C ASP A 151 22.60 23.56 10.55
N GLY A 152 21.52 23.32 9.78
CA GLY A 152 21.32 23.92 8.46
C GLY A 152 22.11 23.26 7.31
N THR A 153 22.77 22.12 7.56
CA THR A 153 23.52 21.35 6.57
C THR A 153 22.95 19.94 6.43
N THR A 154 22.67 19.51 5.20
CA THR A 154 22.29 18.12 4.90
C THR A 154 23.54 17.25 4.87
N ILE A 155 23.55 16.20 5.70
CA ILE A 155 24.66 15.24 5.80
C ILE A 155 24.18 13.80 5.60
N ASP A 156 25.14 12.87 5.45
CA ASP A 156 24.88 11.44 5.35
C ASP A 156 24.11 10.90 6.57
N GLY A 157 23.03 10.16 6.31
CA GLY A 157 22.19 9.53 7.32
C GLY A 157 22.88 8.42 8.12
N LYS A 158 24.07 7.95 7.72
CA LYS A 158 24.90 7.02 8.52
C LYS A 158 25.05 7.48 9.98
N ILE A 159 25.12 8.79 10.22
CA ILE A 159 25.23 9.37 11.56
C ILE A 159 24.09 8.91 12.49
N VAL A 160 22.86 8.74 11.97
CA VAL A 160 21.71 8.28 12.77
C VAL A 160 21.97 6.88 13.32
N PHE A 161 22.49 5.97 12.51
CA PHE A 161 22.80 4.61 12.94
C PHE A 161 23.97 4.57 13.94
N GLU A 162 24.97 5.43 13.77
CA GLU A 162 26.10 5.53 14.70
C GLU A 162 25.72 6.16 16.06
N GLU A 163 24.78 7.10 16.09
CA GLU A 163 24.19 7.61 17.33
C GLU A 163 23.41 6.50 18.07
N VAL A 164 22.55 5.77 17.33
CA VAL A 164 21.79 4.63 17.88
C VAL A 164 22.74 3.56 18.41
N ARG A 165 23.84 3.24 17.71
CA ARG A 165 24.87 2.29 18.16
C ARG A 165 25.46 2.67 19.53
N ARG A 166 25.54 3.97 19.84
CA ARG A 166 26.03 4.50 21.12
C ARG A 166 24.93 4.60 22.20
N GLY A 167 23.70 4.22 21.88
CA GLY A 167 22.54 4.31 22.76
C GLY A 167 21.89 5.71 22.80
N ASP A 168 22.29 6.64 21.93
CA ASP A 168 21.61 7.93 21.76
C ASP A 168 20.39 7.73 20.86
N ILE A 169 19.21 7.67 21.48
CA ILE A 169 17.96 7.35 20.79
C ILE A 169 16.95 8.45 21.10
N ARG A 170 16.56 9.18 20.06
CA ARG A 170 15.48 10.17 20.02
C ARG A 170 14.52 9.73 18.94
N THR A 171 13.24 9.57 19.27
CA THR A 171 12.29 8.98 18.34
C THR A 171 10.89 9.55 18.54
N GLY A 172 10.16 9.67 17.43
CA GLY A 172 8.75 10.06 17.43
C GLY A 172 8.08 9.71 16.10
N GLY A 173 7.26 8.66 16.08
CA GLY A 173 6.45 8.25 14.92
C GLY A 173 7.28 7.76 13.73
N PHE A 174 7.73 8.68 12.89
CA PHE A 174 8.53 8.42 11.70
C PHE A 174 9.94 9.03 11.80
N ASP A 175 10.27 9.66 12.93
CA ASP A 175 11.59 10.22 13.21
C ASP A 175 12.45 9.24 14.03
N LEU A 176 13.71 9.08 13.60
CA LEU A 176 14.78 8.50 14.41
C LEU A 176 15.99 9.41 14.33
N ASN A 177 16.27 10.10 15.43
CA ASN A 177 17.35 11.07 15.59
C ASN A 177 17.39 12.12 14.46
N GLY A 178 16.25 12.68 14.06
CA GLY A 178 16.16 13.66 12.97
C GLY A 178 16.08 13.02 11.57
N GLY A 179 16.38 11.72 11.45
CA GLY A 179 16.26 10.97 10.20
C GLY A 179 14.80 10.61 9.91
N TRP A 180 14.39 10.77 8.64
CA TRP A 180 13.06 10.36 8.19
C TRP A 180 13.04 8.87 7.87
N VAL A 181 12.38 8.08 8.74
CA VAL A 181 12.18 6.62 8.65
C VAL A 181 13.41 5.82 8.16
N PRO A 182 14.63 6.05 8.71
CA PRO A 182 15.84 5.44 8.16
C PRO A 182 15.82 3.90 8.19
N LEU A 183 15.12 3.29 9.16
CA LEU A 183 14.94 1.84 9.21
C LEU A 183 13.97 1.31 8.15
N TYR A 184 12.94 2.08 7.77
CA TYR A 184 12.07 1.74 6.64
C TYR A 184 12.84 1.71 5.33
N THR A 185 13.70 2.72 5.10
CA THR A 185 14.54 2.80 3.90
C THR A 185 15.53 1.65 3.87
N TRP A 186 16.17 1.36 5.00
CA TRP A 186 17.04 0.18 5.15
C TRP A 186 16.32 -1.12 4.80
N HIS A 187 15.11 -1.30 5.32
CA HIS A 187 14.27 -2.46 5.02
C HIS A 187 14.04 -2.62 3.50
N LYS A 188 13.77 -1.53 2.75
CA LYS A 188 13.57 -1.67 1.29
C LYS A 188 14.81 -2.15 0.57
N VAL A 189 15.97 -1.61 0.90
CA VAL A 189 17.24 -2.05 0.28
C VAL A 189 17.54 -3.50 0.66
N HIS A 190 17.33 -3.88 1.91
CA HIS A 190 17.49 -5.26 2.38
C HIS A 190 16.55 -6.22 1.63
N ALA A 191 15.25 -5.91 1.54
CA ALA A 191 14.27 -6.70 0.80
C ALA A 191 14.61 -6.79 -0.70
N GLY A 192 14.97 -5.67 -1.34
CA GLY A 192 15.37 -5.63 -2.73
C GLY A 192 16.58 -6.50 -3.07
N LEU A 193 17.58 -6.53 -2.17
CA LEU A 193 18.75 -7.40 -2.32
C LEU A 193 18.41 -8.88 -2.08
N LEU A 194 17.52 -9.17 -1.13
CA LEU A 194 16.98 -10.53 -0.94
C LEU A 194 16.27 -11.01 -2.20
N ASP A 195 15.39 -10.18 -2.77
CA ASP A 195 14.64 -10.50 -3.98
C ASP A 195 15.55 -10.65 -5.20
N ALA A 196 16.53 -9.76 -5.38
CA ALA A 196 17.52 -9.90 -6.46
C ALA A 196 18.31 -11.20 -6.38
N HIS A 197 18.58 -11.71 -5.18
CA HIS A 197 19.21 -13.01 -4.99
C HIS A 197 18.23 -14.17 -5.22
N VAL A 198 17.08 -14.17 -4.55
CA VAL A 198 16.15 -15.31 -4.49
C VAL A 198 15.35 -15.46 -5.78
N LEU A 199 14.91 -14.35 -6.36
CA LEU A 199 14.01 -14.32 -7.51
C LEU A 199 14.76 -14.20 -8.83
N ALA A 200 15.71 -13.26 -8.92
CA ALA A 200 16.50 -13.04 -10.14
C ALA A 200 17.76 -13.91 -10.24
N ALA A 201 18.10 -14.65 -9.18
CA ALA A 201 19.34 -15.43 -9.10
C ALA A 201 20.61 -14.62 -9.42
N ASN A 202 20.61 -13.31 -9.11
CA ASN A 202 21.78 -12.47 -9.36
C ASN A 202 22.89 -12.78 -8.33
N PRO A 203 24.10 -13.14 -8.77
CA PRO A 203 25.17 -13.57 -7.87
C PRO A 203 25.79 -12.44 -7.04
N ARG A 204 25.63 -11.17 -7.45
CA ARG A 204 26.16 -10.01 -6.72
C ARG A 204 25.36 -9.69 -5.45
N ALA A 205 24.07 -10.02 -5.45
CA ALA A 205 23.14 -9.56 -4.43
C ALA A 205 23.43 -10.13 -3.04
N LEU A 206 23.72 -11.43 -2.92
CA LEU A 206 23.88 -12.09 -1.61
C LEU A 206 25.05 -11.51 -0.77
N PRO A 207 26.28 -11.35 -1.30
CA PRO A 207 27.36 -10.72 -0.54
C PRO A 207 27.02 -9.31 -0.06
N ILE A 208 26.40 -8.49 -0.93
CA ILE A 208 26.00 -7.12 -0.59
C ILE A 208 24.97 -7.13 0.55
N MET A 209 23.97 -8.01 0.43
CA MET A 209 22.90 -8.20 1.41
C MET A 209 23.45 -8.59 2.78
N LEU A 210 24.35 -9.57 2.83
CA LEU A 210 24.92 -10.05 4.11
C LEU A 210 25.77 -8.99 4.80
N ALA A 211 26.55 -8.22 4.04
CA ALA A 211 27.32 -7.11 4.60
C ALA A 211 26.41 -5.98 5.14
N LEU A 212 25.35 -5.64 4.39
CA LEU A 212 24.33 -4.69 4.83
C LEU A 212 23.60 -5.19 6.09
N ALA A 213 23.12 -6.43 6.11
CA ALA A 213 22.48 -7.02 7.30
C ALA A 213 23.44 -7.05 8.50
N GLY A 214 24.72 -7.37 8.26
CA GLY A 214 25.76 -7.37 9.29
C GLY A 214 26.02 -6.01 9.91
N TYR A 215 26.06 -4.93 9.11
CA TYR A 215 26.23 -3.57 9.61
C TYR A 215 25.11 -3.19 10.58
N LEU A 216 23.85 -3.33 10.16
CA LEU A 216 22.71 -2.91 10.98
C LEU A 216 22.51 -3.83 12.19
N ALA A 217 22.78 -5.14 12.07
CA ALA A 217 22.81 -6.01 13.24
C ALA A 217 23.85 -5.54 14.26
N GLY A 218 25.04 -5.13 13.82
CA GLY A 218 26.07 -4.54 14.69
C GLY A 218 25.63 -3.24 15.39
N VAL A 219 24.66 -2.51 14.85
CA VAL A 219 24.05 -1.32 15.48
C VAL A 219 23.01 -1.71 16.53
N LEU A 220 22.15 -2.69 16.21
CA LEU A 220 20.95 -2.99 17.00
C LEU A 220 21.13 -4.10 18.03
N GLU A 221 22.03 -5.06 17.80
CA GLU A 221 22.28 -6.18 18.71
C GLU A 221 22.68 -5.74 20.14
N PRO A 222 23.57 -4.73 20.32
CA PRO A 222 24.00 -4.29 21.65
C PRO A 222 22.91 -3.59 22.48
N LEU A 223 21.83 -3.12 21.85
CA LEU A 223 20.78 -2.36 22.54
C LEU A 223 20.05 -3.22 23.58
N THR A 224 19.68 -2.65 24.71
CA THR A 224 18.74 -3.30 25.64
C THR A 224 17.36 -3.45 25.01
N ASP A 225 16.50 -4.31 25.57
CA ASP A 225 15.11 -4.43 25.10
C ASP A 225 14.36 -3.10 25.15
N ALA A 226 14.54 -2.31 26.22
CA ALA A 226 13.91 -1.00 26.37
C ALA A 226 14.38 -0.01 25.27
N GLN A 227 15.69 0.04 25.00
CA GLN A 227 16.25 0.85 23.91
C GLN A 227 15.74 0.39 22.54
N MET A 228 15.66 -0.93 22.32
CA MET A 228 15.11 -1.48 21.09
C MET A 228 13.65 -1.08 20.91
N GLN A 229 12.81 -1.20 21.95
CA GLN A 229 11.41 -0.78 21.88
C GLN A 229 11.28 0.74 21.65
N GLN A 230 12.24 1.54 22.14
CA GLN A 230 12.30 2.96 21.81
C GLN A 230 12.60 3.15 20.31
N VAL A 231 13.66 2.54 19.76
CA VAL A 231 13.98 2.58 18.33
C VAL A 231 12.78 2.18 17.46
N LEU A 232 12.05 1.13 17.84
CA LEU A 232 10.91 0.60 17.10
C LEU A 232 9.65 1.47 17.14
N ARG A 233 9.66 2.59 17.87
CA ARG A 233 8.60 3.61 17.73
C ARG A 233 8.70 4.33 16.39
N ALA A 234 9.92 4.49 15.85
CA ALA A 234 10.12 4.93 14.48
C ALA A 234 9.67 3.85 13.51
N GLU A 235 9.02 4.23 12.41
CA GLU A 235 8.69 3.28 11.35
C GLU A 235 9.94 2.54 10.85
N HIS A 236 9.83 1.21 10.78
CA HIS A 236 10.91 0.30 10.41
C HIS A 236 10.48 -0.73 9.35
N GLY A 237 9.31 -0.53 8.74
CA GLY A 237 8.71 -1.47 7.79
C GLY A 237 8.74 -2.93 8.27
N GLY A 238 9.02 -3.86 7.35
CA GLY A 238 9.11 -5.29 7.60
C GLY A 238 10.54 -5.75 7.91
N LEU A 239 11.32 -4.97 8.64
CA LEU A 239 12.72 -5.34 8.90
C LEU A 239 12.85 -6.68 9.65
N ASN A 240 11.87 -7.03 10.50
CA ASN A 240 11.76 -8.36 11.09
C ASN A 240 11.57 -9.48 10.04
N GLU A 241 10.78 -9.24 8.99
CA GLU A 241 10.65 -10.14 7.83
C GLU A 241 12.00 -10.30 7.12
N SER A 242 12.71 -9.21 6.81
CA SER A 242 13.99 -9.29 6.09
C SER A 242 15.07 -10.07 6.84
N TYR A 243 15.17 -9.91 8.17
CA TYR A 243 16.08 -10.74 8.98
C TYR A 243 15.61 -12.19 9.10
N ALA A 244 14.30 -12.44 9.14
CA ALA A 244 13.76 -13.79 9.10
C ALA A 244 14.08 -14.49 7.77
N GLU A 245 13.99 -13.79 6.64
CA GLU A 245 14.43 -14.31 5.34
C GLU A 245 15.95 -14.51 5.28
N THR A 246 16.73 -13.60 5.86
CA THR A 246 18.19 -13.76 5.95
C THR A 246 18.56 -15.03 6.73
N TYR A 247 17.83 -15.34 7.82
CA TYR A 247 17.96 -16.63 8.51
C TYR A 247 17.56 -17.80 7.61
N ALA A 248 16.41 -17.70 6.94
CA ALA A 248 15.92 -18.76 6.06
C ALA A 248 16.90 -19.09 4.92
N LEU A 249 17.69 -18.10 4.44
CA LEU A 249 18.69 -18.31 3.40
C LEU A 249 20.02 -18.88 3.92
N THR A 250 20.45 -18.48 5.12
CA THR A 250 21.81 -18.77 5.62
C THR A 250 21.85 -19.90 6.65
N GLY A 251 20.76 -20.15 7.36
CA GLY A 251 20.72 -21.01 8.55
C GLY A 251 21.42 -20.42 9.79
N ASP A 252 21.98 -19.20 9.71
CA ASP A 252 22.66 -18.58 10.86
C ASP A 252 21.66 -18.01 11.86
N THR A 253 21.58 -18.66 13.02
CA THR A 253 20.68 -18.30 14.13
C THR A 253 20.84 -16.86 14.63
N ARG A 254 21.96 -16.17 14.34
CA ARG A 254 22.12 -14.74 14.61
C ARG A 254 20.99 -13.92 13.98
N TRP A 255 20.66 -14.19 12.72
CA TRP A 255 19.63 -13.46 12.00
C TRP A 255 18.22 -13.74 12.55
N LEU A 256 17.95 -14.97 13.00
CA LEU A 256 16.70 -15.30 13.68
C LEU A 256 16.56 -14.52 15.00
N ARG A 257 17.63 -14.45 15.81
CA ARG A 257 17.63 -13.62 17.04
C ARG A 257 17.39 -12.15 16.73
N MET A 258 17.97 -11.63 15.65
CA MET A 258 17.75 -10.25 15.20
C MET A 258 16.29 -10.03 14.79
N ALA A 259 15.70 -10.93 14.01
CA ALA A 259 14.29 -10.87 13.60
C ALA A 259 13.34 -10.89 14.81
N GLU A 260 13.61 -11.75 15.80
CA GLU A 260 12.85 -11.82 17.06
C GLU A 260 13.01 -10.54 17.92
N LYS A 261 14.18 -9.92 17.91
CA LYS A 261 14.48 -8.67 18.61
C LYS A 261 13.76 -7.46 17.97
N ILE A 262 13.57 -7.46 16.65
CA ILE A 262 12.86 -6.41 15.89
C ILE A 262 11.33 -6.59 15.96
N ARG A 263 10.79 -6.86 17.16
CA ARG A 263 9.34 -6.93 17.38
C ARG A 263 8.88 -5.75 18.22
N HIS A 264 8.06 -4.90 17.61
CA HIS A 264 7.47 -3.75 18.30
C HIS A 264 6.32 -4.22 19.21
N LYS A 265 6.65 -4.56 20.46
CA LYS A 265 5.76 -5.23 21.42
C LYS A 265 4.47 -4.45 21.67
N ALA A 266 4.56 -3.12 21.74
CA ALA A 266 3.41 -2.24 21.95
C ALA A 266 2.30 -2.39 20.89
N VAL A 267 2.65 -2.85 19.68
CA VAL A 267 1.70 -3.12 18.59
C VAL A 267 1.43 -4.61 18.44
N LEU A 268 2.46 -5.45 18.51
CA LEU A 268 2.37 -6.87 18.16
C LEU A 268 1.83 -7.76 19.29
N ASP A 269 2.09 -7.42 20.55
CA ASP A 269 1.62 -8.22 21.70
C ASP A 269 0.09 -8.12 21.86
N PRO A 270 -0.56 -6.94 21.72
CA PRO A 270 -2.03 -6.86 21.68
C PRO A 270 -2.65 -7.74 20.60
N LEU A 271 -2.07 -7.79 19.39
CA LEU A 271 -2.57 -8.63 18.30
C LEU A 271 -2.43 -10.13 18.62
N THR A 272 -1.33 -10.51 19.27
CA THR A 272 -1.11 -11.88 19.76
C THR A 272 -2.13 -12.27 20.83
N ALA A 273 -2.55 -11.29 21.64
CA ALA A 273 -3.60 -11.42 22.64
C ALA A 273 -5.02 -11.13 22.08
N GLU A 274 -5.17 -11.04 20.75
CA GLU A 274 -6.46 -10.81 20.08
C GLU A 274 -7.19 -9.52 20.53
N HIS A 275 -6.42 -8.48 20.82
CA HIS A 275 -6.93 -7.13 21.11
C HIS A 275 -6.69 -6.20 19.92
N ASP A 276 -7.77 -5.69 19.32
CA ASP A 276 -7.70 -4.64 18.31
C ASP A 276 -7.41 -3.30 18.98
N ARG A 277 -6.21 -2.77 18.73
CA ARG A 277 -5.76 -1.43 19.13
C ARG A 277 -5.21 -0.66 17.93
N LEU A 278 -5.82 -0.87 16.76
CA LEU A 278 -5.37 -0.30 15.50
C LEU A 278 -5.84 1.14 15.29
N GLU A 279 -6.97 1.54 15.90
CA GLU A 279 -7.52 2.89 15.76
C GLU A 279 -6.44 3.97 15.98
N GLY A 280 -6.34 4.89 15.04
CA GLY A 280 -5.39 5.99 15.07
C GLY A 280 -3.94 5.64 14.70
N LEU A 281 -3.59 4.37 14.55
CA LEU A 281 -2.27 3.98 14.07
C LEU A 281 -2.17 4.19 12.55
N HIS A 282 -1.00 4.66 12.10
CA HIS A 282 -0.64 4.67 10.68
C HIS A 282 -0.63 3.23 10.15
N ALA A 283 -1.48 2.94 9.17
CA ALA A 283 -1.83 1.58 8.77
C ALA A 283 -0.66 0.85 8.11
N ASN A 284 -0.03 1.47 7.10
CA ASN A 284 1.08 0.86 6.37
C ASN A 284 2.29 0.56 7.27
N THR A 285 2.45 1.30 8.37
CA THR A 285 3.52 1.03 9.34
C THR A 285 3.30 -0.31 10.05
N GLN A 286 2.06 -0.73 10.28
CA GLN A 286 1.77 -1.91 11.10
C GLN A 286 1.77 -3.21 10.29
N ILE A 287 1.22 -3.20 9.06
CA ILE A 287 1.02 -4.41 8.26
C ILE A 287 2.34 -5.17 8.02
N PRO A 288 3.47 -4.52 7.64
CA PRO A 288 4.78 -5.18 7.49
C PRO A 288 5.31 -5.84 8.76
N LYS A 289 5.04 -5.27 9.93
CA LYS A 289 5.44 -5.86 11.22
C LYS A 289 4.75 -7.21 11.43
N VAL A 290 3.47 -7.29 11.04
CA VAL A 290 2.65 -8.51 11.13
C VAL A 290 3.06 -9.53 10.07
N ILE A 291 3.44 -9.10 8.86
CA ILE A 291 4.04 -10.00 7.84
C ILE A 291 5.30 -10.66 8.41
N GLY A 292 6.16 -9.91 9.12
CA GLY A 292 7.32 -10.49 9.79
C GLY A 292 6.97 -11.51 10.88
N LEU A 293 5.84 -11.35 11.61
CA LEU A 293 5.36 -12.38 12.53
C LEU A 293 4.89 -13.63 11.77
N ALA A 294 4.15 -13.46 10.67
CA ALA A 294 3.72 -14.55 9.82
C ALA A 294 4.93 -15.36 9.33
N ARG A 295 5.98 -14.68 8.87
CA ARG A 295 7.22 -15.34 8.46
C ARG A 295 7.94 -16.04 9.61
N LEU A 296 8.01 -15.42 10.79
CA LEU A 296 8.59 -16.06 11.96
C LEU A 296 7.81 -17.31 12.40
N TYR A 297 6.49 -17.33 12.30
CA TYR A 297 5.70 -18.55 12.54
C TYR A 297 6.14 -19.70 11.63
N GLU A 298 6.34 -19.44 10.34
CA GLU A 298 6.76 -20.46 9.38
C GLU A 298 8.14 -21.05 9.68
N LEU A 299 9.00 -20.29 10.36
CA LEU A 299 10.37 -20.68 10.68
C LEU A 299 10.49 -21.31 12.07
N THR A 300 9.67 -20.86 13.04
CA THR A 300 9.78 -21.29 14.45
C THR A 300 8.62 -22.15 14.93
N GLY A 301 7.50 -22.18 14.22
CA GLY A 301 6.28 -22.90 14.63
C GLY A 301 5.52 -22.25 15.79
N ASP A 302 5.82 -21.01 16.18
CA ASP A 302 5.22 -20.33 17.32
C ASP A 302 3.75 -19.92 17.04
N PRO A 303 2.76 -20.56 17.69
CA PRO A 303 1.35 -20.33 17.38
C PRO A 303 0.89 -18.91 17.69
N GLY A 304 1.51 -18.20 18.64
CA GLY A 304 1.13 -16.82 18.98
C GLY A 304 1.35 -15.87 17.79
N LYS A 305 2.43 -16.09 17.03
CA LYS A 305 2.72 -15.31 15.82
C LYS A 305 1.70 -15.57 14.70
N ALA A 306 1.24 -16.81 14.57
CA ALA A 306 0.18 -17.16 13.63
C ALA A 306 -1.18 -16.56 14.03
N THR A 307 -1.49 -16.55 15.33
CA THR A 307 -2.68 -15.90 15.88
C THR A 307 -2.70 -14.41 15.56
N ALA A 308 -1.59 -13.69 15.82
CA ALA A 308 -1.49 -12.27 15.48
C ALA A 308 -1.74 -12.00 13.98
N GLY A 309 -1.18 -12.81 13.09
CA GLY A 309 -1.39 -12.69 11.64
C GLY A 309 -2.85 -12.89 11.23
N ARG A 310 -3.52 -13.94 11.73
CA ARG A 310 -4.94 -14.21 11.45
C ARG A 310 -5.85 -13.14 12.03
N PHE A 311 -5.65 -12.79 13.30
CA PHE A 311 -6.46 -11.79 14.00
C PHE A 311 -6.34 -10.42 13.33
N PHE A 312 -5.12 -9.97 13.02
CA PHE A 312 -4.92 -8.70 12.33
C PHE A 312 -5.60 -8.68 10.96
N HIS A 313 -5.46 -9.74 10.17
CA HIS A 313 -6.12 -9.81 8.86
C HIS A 313 -7.63 -9.72 9.01
N ASP A 314 -8.24 -10.55 9.85
CA ASP A 314 -9.68 -10.54 10.14
C ASP A 314 -10.17 -9.14 10.55
N ARG A 315 -9.50 -8.51 11.53
CA ARG A 315 -9.84 -7.14 11.96
C ARG A 315 -9.79 -6.16 10.80
N VAL A 316 -8.69 -6.13 10.06
CA VAL A 316 -8.50 -5.17 8.97
C VAL A 316 -9.50 -5.39 7.84
N THR A 317 -9.73 -6.62 7.40
CA THR A 317 -10.60 -6.90 6.26
C THR A 317 -12.07 -6.72 6.54
N HIS A 318 -12.52 -7.00 7.77
CA HIS A 318 -13.94 -6.92 8.13
C HIS A 318 -14.36 -5.61 8.78
N HIS A 319 -13.45 -4.93 9.49
CA HIS A 319 -13.80 -3.77 10.30
C HIS A 319 -13.13 -2.45 9.86
N HIS A 320 -12.08 -2.52 9.03
CA HIS A 320 -11.31 -1.32 8.61
C HIS A 320 -11.21 -1.14 7.08
N SER A 321 -11.78 -2.04 6.28
CA SER A 321 -11.64 -2.03 4.83
C SER A 321 -12.90 -1.56 4.11
N TYR A 322 -12.72 -0.76 3.07
CA TYR A 322 -13.77 -0.30 2.17
C TYR A 322 -14.07 -1.34 1.09
N VAL A 323 -15.09 -1.09 0.28
CA VAL A 323 -15.62 -2.03 -0.74
C VAL A 323 -14.57 -2.47 -1.75
N ILE A 324 -13.55 -1.66 -2.05
CA ILE A 324 -12.44 -2.03 -2.95
C ILE A 324 -11.40 -2.96 -2.28
N GLY A 325 -11.57 -3.28 -1.00
CA GLY A 325 -10.69 -4.10 -0.16
C GLY A 325 -9.48 -3.36 0.44
N GLY A 326 -9.28 -2.10 0.07
CA GLY A 326 -8.31 -1.20 0.69
C GLY A 326 -8.80 -0.66 2.04
N ASN A 327 -7.88 -0.15 2.85
CA ASN A 327 -8.15 0.36 4.20
C ASN A 327 -7.43 1.69 4.44
N SER A 328 -7.72 2.28 5.60
CA SER A 328 -7.26 3.61 6.04
C SER A 328 -7.91 4.79 5.33
N GLU A 329 -7.91 5.92 6.02
CA GLU A 329 -8.16 7.22 5.43
C GLU A 329 -7.06 8.16 5.92
N ARG A 330 -6.42 8.86 4.97
CA ARG A 330 -5.16 9.59 5.21
C ARG A 330 -4.12 8.73 5.90
N GLU A 331 -3.95 7.50 5.41
CA GLU A 331 -2.97 6.53 5.89
C GLU A 331 -3.22 5.95 7.29
N HIS A 332 -4.22 6.43 8.04
CA HIS A 332 -4.48 5.98 9.42
C HIS A 332 -5.74 5.10 9.51
N PHE A 333 -5.70 4.11 10.39
CA PHE A 333 -6.90 3.36 10.77
C PHE A 333 -7.87 4.27 11.53
N GLY A 334 -9.16 4.13 11.22
CA GLY A 334 -10.23 4.73 12.02
C GLY A 334 -10.66 3.82 13.16
N ALA A 335 -11.71 4.23 13.87
CA ALA A 335 -12.44 3.30 14.73
C ALA A 335 -12.99 2.16 13.87
N PRO A 336 -12.96 0.91 14.37
CA PRO A 336 -13.54 -0.23 13.66
C PRO A 336 -15.02 0.05 13.36
N ASP A 337 -15.46 -0.40 12.19
CA ASP A 337 -16.83 -0.28 11.69
C ASP A 337 -17.32 1.16 11.43
N ALA A 338 -16.48 2.20 11.59
CA ALA A 338 -16.85 3.60 11.38
C ALA A 338 -16.38 4.16 10.02
N LEU A 339 -16.88 3.57 8.92
CA LEU A 339 -16.38 3.85 7.57
C LEU A 339 -17.17 4.93 6.82
N SER A 340 -18.49 5.02 7.02
CA SER A 340 -19.38 5.89 6.22
C SER A 340 -18.96 7.36 6.22
N LYS A 341 -18.52 7.86 7.38
CA LYS A 341 -18.07 9.26 7.57
C LYS A 341 -16.63 9.50 7.15
N ARG A 342 -15.90 8.45 6.78
CA ARG A 342 -14.48 8.46 6.37
C ARG A 342 -14.28 8.12 4.89
N VAL A 343 -15.36 8.11 4.11
CA VAL A 343 -15.29 8.06 2.65
C VAL A 343 -14.90 9.45 2.11
N THR A 344 -13.60 9.64 1.86
CA THR A 344 -13.01 10.93 1.45
C THR A 344 -12.19 10.78 0.15
N GLU A 345 -11.56 11.87 -0.28
CA GLU A 345 -10.59 11.93 -1.37
C GLU A 345 -9.23 11.29 -1.00
N ALA A 346 -8.98 11.03 0.28
CA ALA A 346 -7.74 10.46 0.81
C ALA A 346 -7.96 9.06 1.41
N THR A 347 -9.03 8.38 0.98
CA THR A 347 -9.30 6.99 1.36
C THR A 347 -8.32 6.05 0.66
N CYS A 348 -7.98 4.93 1.32
CA CYS A 348 -7.24 3.80 0.75
C CYS A 348 -5.85 4.15 0.16
N GLU A 349 -4.81 4.04 0.98
CA GLU A 349 -3.41 4.01 0.48
C GLU A 349 -3.11 2.67 -0.20
N ALA A 350 -2.47 2.70 -1.38
CA ALA A 350 -2.16 1.48 -2.15
C ALA A 350 -1.13 0.57 -1.46
N CYS A 351 -0.17 1.11 -0.69
CA CYS A 351 0.80 0.30 0.06
C CYS A 351 0.12 -0.65 1.05
N ASN A 352 -0.98 -0.21 1.68
CA ASN A 352 -1.73 -1.03 2.64
C ASN A 352 -2.27 -2.27 1.95
N SER A 353 -2.87 -2.10 0.77
CA SER A 353 -3.38 -3.20 -0.03
C SER A 353 -2.26 -4.12 -0.52
N TYR A 354 -1.14 -3.57 -1.00
CA TYR A 354 0.03 -4.38 -1.36
C TYR A 354 0.51 -5.28 -0.20
N ASN A 355 0.64 -4.70 1.00
CA ASN A 355 1.09 -5.45 2.18
C ASN A 355 0.02 -6.42 2.71
N MET A 356 -1.26 -6.05 2.68
CA MET A 356 -2.33 -6.99 3.02
C MET A 356 -2.33 -8.20 2.09
N LEU A 357 -2.12 -8.01 0.78
CA LEU A 357 -1.97 -9.12 -0.16
C LEU A 357 -0.75 -10.02 0.15
N LYS A 358 0.37 -9.46 0.63
CA LYS A 358 1.49 -10.26 1.14
C LYS A 358 1.08 -11.11 2.35
N LEU A 359 0.42 -10.49 3.34
CA LEU A 359 -0.06 -11.20 4.53
C LEU A 359 -1.04 -12.32 4.16
N THR A 360 -2.02 -12.03 3.29
CA THR A 360 -3.00 -13.01 2.79
C THR A 360 -2.32 -14.24 2.17
N ARG A 361 -1.20 -14.05 1.44
CA ARG A 361 -0.43 -15.19 0.87
C ARG A 361 0.18 -16.09 1.95
N HIS A 362 0.70 -15.53 3.05
CA HIS A 362 1.18 -16.35 4.17
C HIS A 362 0.02 -17.14 4.80
N LEU A 363 -1.10 -16.48 5.07
CA LEU A 363 -2.27 -17.14 5.68
C LEU A 363 -2.82 -18.27 4.80
N TYR A 364 -2.91 -18.03 3.49
CA TYR A 364 -3.29 -19.04 2.52
C TYR A 364 -2.31 -20.21 2.46
N ALA A 365 -1.00 -19.94 2.55
CA ALA A 365 0.02 -20.98 2.58
C ALA A 365 -0.18 -21.96 3.76
N TRP A 366 -0.65 -21.48 4.91
CA TRP A 366 -0.90 -22.31 6.09
C TRP A 366 -2.24 -23.06 6.02
N GLN A 367 -3.25 -22.44 5.40
CA GLN A 367 -4.61 -22.95 5.27
C GLN A 367 -5.18 -22.60 3.89
N PRO A 368 -5.14 -23.52 2.92
CA PRO A 368 -5.65 -23.28 1.55
C PRO A 368 -7.18 -23.26 1.52
N ASP A 369 -7.74 -22.16 1.99
CA ASP A 369 -9.17 -21.82 1.96
C ASP A 369 -9.43 -20.73 0.92
N ALA A 370 -10.52 -20.85 0.17
CA ALA A 370 -10.88 -19.94 -0.91
C ALA A 370 -11.09 -18.49 -0.46
N HIS A 371 -11.58 -18.26 0.77
CA HIS A 371 -11.93 -16.91 1.23
C HIS A 371 -10.73 -15.94 1.25
N TRP A 372 -9.52 -16.45 1.51
CA TRP A 372 -8.29 -15.66 1.41
C TRP A 372 -8.14 -15.06 0.01
N PHE A 373 -8.47 -15.85 -1.02
CA PHE A 373 -8.41 -15.43 -2.41
C PHE A 373 -9.65 -14.69 -2.90
N ASP A 374 -10.77 -14.74 -2.17
CA ASP A 374 -11.88 -13.81 -2.38
C ASP A 374 -11.48 -12.38 -1.99
N TYR A 375 -10.80 -12.21 -0.85
CA TYR A 375 -10.18 -10.93 -0.49
C TYR A 375 -9.07 -10.53 -1.47
N TYR A 376 -8.18 -11.47 -1.82
CA TYR A 376 -7.09 -11.21 -2.77
C TYR A 376 -7.62 -10.70 -4.12
N GLU A 377 -8.61 -11.39 -4.70
CA GLU A 377 -9.25 -11.01 -5.96
C GLU A 377 -9.93 -9.63 -5.86
N ARG A 378 -10.64 -9.36 -4.76
CA ARG A 378 -11.30 -8.06 -4.54
C ARG A 378 -10.29 -6.92 -4.60
N VAL A 379 -9.20 -7.02 -3.85
CA VAL A 379 -8.16 -5.98 -3.78
C VAL A 379 -7.38 -5.88 -5.09
N GLN A 380 -7.00 -7.01 -5.68
CA GLN A 380 -6.24 -7.03 -6.93
C GLN A 380 -7.01 -6.33 -8.06
N LEU A 381 -8.30 -6.63 -8.20
CA LEU A 381 -9.14 -6.05 -9.25
C LEU A 381 -9.51 -4.60 -8.98
N ASN A 382 -9.92 -4.27 -7.75
CA ASN A 382 -10.60 -2.99 -7.50
C ASN A 382 -9.67 -1.92 -6.92
N HIS A 383 -8.51 -2.29 -6.39
CA HIS A 383 -7.53 -1.35 -5.89
C HIS A 383 -6.22 -1.41 -6.69
N ILE A 384 -5.60 -2.60 -6.85
CA ILE A 384 -4.30 -2.72 -7.52
C ILE A 384 -4.40 -2.46 -9.03
N LEU A 385 -5.37 -3.02 -9.77
CA LEU A 385 -5.52 -2.66 -11.18
C LEU A 385 -5.96 -1.20 -11.38
N ALA A 386 -6.67 -0.63 -10.41
CA ALA A 386 -7.07 0.78 -10.42
C ALA A 386 -5.91 1.74 -10.14
N HIS A 387 -4.87 1.25 -9.45
CA HIS A 387 -3.69 1.98 -8.97
C HIS A 387 -2.80 2.49 -10.09
N GLN A 388 -2.64 1.72 -11.17
CA GLN A 388 -1.75 2.07 -12.28
C GLN A 388 -2.51 2.58 -13.49
N ARG A 389 -1.97 3.64 -14.10
CA ARG A 389 -2.37 4.13 -15.41
C ARG A 389 -1.70 3.25 -16.50
N PRO A 390 -2.44 2.49 -17.33
CA PRO A 390 -1.82 1.51 -18.23
C PRO A 390 -1.00 2.08 -19.39
N ASP A 391 -1.27 3.32 -19.81
CA ASP A 391 -0.55 4.00 -20.89
C ASP A 391 0.86 4.42 -20.44
N THR A 392 0.97 5.08 -19.27
CA THR A 392 2.23 5.64 -18.76
C THR A 392 2.93 4.77 -17.72
N GLY A 393 2.23 3.85 -17.07
CA GLY A 393 2.74 3.05 -15.95
C GLY A 393 2.77 3.79 -14.60
N GLN A 394 2.26 5.03 -14.53
CA GLN A 394 2.23 5.86 -13.31
C GLN A 394 1.20 5.38 -12.28
N PHE A 395 1.38 5.75 -11.01
CA PHE A 395 0.70 5.16 -9.87
C PHE A 395 -0.13 6.17 -9.06
N VAL A 396 -1.17 5.71 -8.37
CA VAL A 396 -2.05 6.54 -7.53
C VAL A 396 -1.67 6.41 -6.06
N TYR A 397 -1.56 7.49 -5.30
CA TYR A 397 -1.29 7.35 -3.85
C TYR A 397 -2.53 6.88 -3.08
N PHE A 398 -3.52 7.76 -2.99
CA PHE A 398 -4.82 7.48 -2.38
C PHE A 398 -5.83 7.11 -3.46
N MET A 399 -6.61 6.07 -3.23
CA MET A 399 -7.70 5.66 -4.10
C MET A 399 -9.02 6.27 -3.61
N PRO A 400 -9.41 7.46 -4.08
CA PRO A 400 -10.55 8.18 -3.53
C PRO A 400 -11.85 7.43 -3.78
N LEU A 401 -12.69 7.36 -2.75
CA LEU A 401 -14.01 6.70 -2.81
C LEU A 401 -15.19 7.68 -2.68
N SER A 402 -14.89 8.94 -2.33
CA SER A 402 -15.91 9.99 -2.21
C SER A 402 -16.45 10.45 -3.56
N ALA A 403 -17.72 10.83 -3.58
CA ALA A 403 -18.39 11.31 -4.78
C ALA A 403 -17.70 12.56 -5.36
N GLY A 404 -17.40 12.50 -6.65
CA GLY A 404 -16.82 13.61 -7.42
C GLY A 404 -15.31 13.70 -7.31
N ALA A 405 -14.67 12.87 -6.48
CA ALA A 405 -13.21 12.81 -6.40
C ALA A 405 -12.59 12.18 -7.66
N ARG A 406 -11.31 12.47 -7.88
CA ARG A 406 -10.52 11.96 -9.01
C ARG A 406 -9.22 11.35 -8.51
N ARG A 407 -8.71 10.36 -9.24
CA ARG A 407 -7.37 9.83 -9.03
C ARG A 407 -6.32 10.91 -9.33
N SER A 408 -5.23 10.89 -8.56
CA SER A 408 -4.04 11.68 -8.83
C SER A 408 -2.88 10.73 -9.04
N TYR A 409 -2.32 10.77 -10.25
CA TYR A 409 -1.21 9.90 -10.65
C TYR A 409 0.14 10.55 -10.33
N SER A 410 1.12 9.71 -10.06
CA SER A 410 2.52 10.08 -9.91
C SER A 410 3.06 10.65 -11.22
N THR A 411 4.14 11.41 -11.14
CA THR A 411 4.99 11.69 -12.31
C THR A 411 6.05 10.60 -12.45
N ALA A 412 6.75 10.56 -13.58
CA ALA A 412 7.79 9.56 -13.81
C ALA A 412 9.02 9.78 -12.92
N GLU A 413 9.39 11.03 -12.65
CA GLU A 413 10.69 11.38 -12.03
C GLU A 413 10.61 12.29 -10.80
N GLU A 414 9.42 12.66 -10.31
CA GLU A 414 9.30 13.67 -9.23
C GLU A 414 8.45 13.23 -8.03
N SER A 415 7.76 12.09 -8.12
CA SER A 415 6.88 11.65 -7.03
C SER A 415 7.63 10.84 -5.99
N PHE A 416 8.18 9.69 -6.38
CA PHE A 416 8.88 8.74 -5.51
C PHE A 416 8.24 8.51 -4.14
N TRP A 417 6.90 8.45 -4.10
CA TRP A 417 6.17 8.14 -2.89
C TRP A 417 6.32 6.66 -2.51
N CYS A 418 5.97 6.27 -1.27
CA CYS A 418 5.86 4.87 -0.88
C CYS A 418 5.00 4.05 -1.86
N CYS A 419 3.87 4.61 -2.31
CA CYS A 419 2.93 3.98 -3.24
C CYS A 419 3.47 3.83 -4.67
N VAL A 420 4.48 4.63 -5.07
CA VAL A 420 5.24 4.40 -6.31
C VAL A 420 6.10 3.16 -6.14
N GLY A 421 6.80 3.04 -5.00
CA GLY A 421 7.58 1.87 -4.63
C GLY A 421 6.77 0.57 -4.67
N SER A 422 5.69 0.49 -3.88
CA SER A 422 4.83 -0.70 -3.89
C SER A 422 4.07 -0.90 -5.21
N GLY A 423 3.84 0.18 -5.97
CA GLY A 423 3.26 0.12 -7.32
C GLY A 423 4.17 -0.65 -8.28
N MET A 424 5.46 -0.30 -8.31
CA MET A 424 6.46 -1.01 -9.11
C MET A 424 6.46 -2.51 -8.82
N GLU A 425 6.35 -2.92 -7.56
CA GLU A 425 6.30 -4.34 -7.20
C GLU A 425 4.95 -5.01 -7.50
N SER A 426 3.84 -4.33 -7.22
CA SER A 426 2.48 -4.88 -7.42
C SER A 426 2.23 -5.27 -8.87
N HIS A 427 2.65 -4.43 -9.81
CA HIS A 427 2.42 -4.65 -11.23
C HIS A 427 3.47 -5.56 -11.88
N ALA A 428 4.56 -5.88 -11.17
CA ALA A 428 5.55 -6.89 -11.59
C ALA A 428 5.13 -8.33 -11.27
N LYS A 429 4.03 -8.55 -10.52
CA LYS A 429 3.70 -9.86 -9.95
C LYS A 429 2.30 -10.41 -10.23
N HIS A 430 1.58 -9.90 -11.23
CA HIS A 430 0.23 -10.39 -11.58
C HIS A 430 0.14 -11.91 -11.86
N ALA A 431 1.25 -12.57 -12.20
CA ALA A 431 1.31 -14.01 -12.44
C ALA A 431 1.53 -14.86 -11.16
N ASP A 432 2.00 -14.27 -10.06
CA ASP A 432 2.64 -14.99 -8.94
C ASP A 432 1.66 -15.71 -8.00
N SER A 433 0.36 -15.44 -8.16
CA SER A 433 -0.71 -15.88 -7.27
C SER A 433 -1.82 -16.63 -8.00
N ILE A 434 -1.68 -16.86 -9.31
CA ILE A 434 -2.67 -17.56 -10.14
C ILE A 434 -2.78 -19.03 -9.72
N PHE A 435 -1.63 -19.70 -9.68
CA PHE A 435 -1.53 -21.13 -9.38
C PHE A 435 -0.78 -21.35 -8.08
N TRP A 436 -1.30 -22.26 -7.26
CA TRP A 436 -0.68 -22.75 -6.04
C TRP A 436 -0.67 -24.26 -6.03
N SER A 437 0.13 -24.87 -5.16
CA SER A 437 0.22 -26.33 -5.09
C SER A 437 0.70 -26.84 -3.75
N ASP A 438 0.24 -28.04 -3.40
CA ASP A 438 0.91 -28.93 -2.45
C ASP A 438 1.60 -30.09 -3.20
N ALA A 439 1.76 -31.24 -2.54
CA ALA A 439 2.35 -32.43 -3.16
C ALA A 439 1.51 -33.02 -4.29
N ASP A 440 0.17 -32.94 -4.19
CA ASP A 440 -0.80 -33.75 -4.94
C ASP A 440 -1.89 -32.92 -5.64
N THR A 441 -1.98 -31.62 -5.33
CA THR A 441 -3.04 -30.73 -5.80
C THR A 441 -2.47 -29.48 -6.48
N LEU A 442 -2.98 -29.16 -7.67
CA LEU A 442 -2.86 -27.84 -8.29
C LEU A 442 -4.10 -27.01 -7.93
N TYR A 443 -3.91 -25.90 -7.24
CA TYR A 443 -4.94 -24.91 -6.94
C TYR A 443 -4.93 -23.81 -7.99
N VAL A 444 -6.09 -23.51 -8.55
CA VAL A 444 -6.32 -22.38 -9.46
C VAL A 444 -7.11 -21.33 -8.68
N ASN A 445 -6.40 -20.28 -8.24
CA ASN A 445 -6.95 -19.27 -7.34
C ASN A 445 -7.46 -18.04 -8.09
N LEU A 446 -6.69 -17.53 -9.04
CA LEU A 446 -7.07 -16.34 -9.81
C LEU A 446 -7.39 -16.72 -11.24
N TYR A 447 -8.50 -16.21 -11.76
CA TYR A 447 -8.92 -16.43 -13.14
C TYR A 447 -8.29 -15.38 -14.05
N ILE A 448 -6.96 -15.41 -14.17
CA ILE A 448 -6.18 -14.53 -15.04
C ILE A 448 -5.71 -15.34 -16.27
N PRO A 449 -5.96 -14.87 -17.51
CA PRO A 449 -5.54 -15.56 -18.71
C PRO A 449 -4.04 -15.88 -18.68
N SER A 450 -3.70 -17.17 -18.72
CA SER A 450 -2.32 -17.61 -18.50
C SER A 450 -2.05 -19.00 -19.07
N ALA A 451 -0.76 -19.30 -19.27
CA ALA A 451 -0.26 -20.62 -19.57
C ALA A 451 0.69 -21.06 -18.46
N LEU A 452 0.43 -22.21 -17.87
CA LEU A 452 1.29 -22.91 -16.92
C LEU A 452 2.10 -23.97 -17.69
N ASP A 453 3.43 -23.92 -17.57
CA ASP A 453 4.32 -24.99 -18.04
C ASP A 453 5.29 -25.36 -16.91
N TRP A 454 5.00 -26.46 -16.21
CA TRP A 454 5.74 -26.90 -15.03
C TRP A 454 6.38 -28.28 -15.24
N PRO A 455 7.60 -28.34 -15.80
CA PRO A 455 8.27 -29.60 -16.11
C PRO A 455 8.51 -30.50 -14.90
N ASP A 456 8.88 -29.91 -13.75
CA ASP A 456 9.20 -30.66 -12.51
C ASP A 456 8.00 -31.50 -12.00
N ARG A 457 6.77 -31.11 -12.37
CA ARG A 457 5.52 -31.83 -12.05
C ARG A 457 4.92 -32.56 -13.24
N MET A 458 5.58 -32.54 -14.40
CA MET A 458 5.04 -33.03 -15.68
C MET A 458 3.65 -32.45 -16.00
N LEU A 459 3.36 -31.23 -15.54
CA LEU A 459 2.05 -30.59 -15.66
C LEU A 459 2.17 -29.33 -16.53
N ALA A 460 1.26 -29.16 -17.47
CA ALA A 460 1.11 -27.93 -18.24
C ALA A 460 -0.37 -27.69 -18.52
N CYS A 461 -0.83 -26.47 -18.33
CA CYS A 461 -2.24 -26.09 -18.47
C CYS A 461 -2.37 -24.74 -19.17
N ASP A 462 -3.41 -24.58 -19.97
CA ASP A 462 -3.83 -23.32 -20.54
C ASP A 462 -5.10 -22.84 -19.83
N LEU A 463 -5.04 -21.67 -19.20
CA LEU A 463 -6.19 -21.00 -18.60
C LEU A 463 -6.69 -19.90 -19.54
N ASP A 464 -7.83 -20.14 -20.16
CA ASP A 464 -8.50 -19.23 -21.09
C ASP A 464 -9.77 -18.67 -20.45
N THR A 465 -9.88 -17.34 -20.39
CA THR A 465 -11.00 -16.64 -19.77
C THR A 465 -11.02 -15.19 -20.24
N ALA A 466 -12.19 -14.55 -20.20
CA ALA A 466 -12.31 -13.10 -20.32
C ALA A 466 -12.57 -12.42 -18.94
N MET A 467 -12.36 -13.15 -17.83
CA MET A 467 -12.39 -12.58 -16.49
C MET A 467 -11.46 -11.34 -16.40
N PRO A 468 -11.87 -10.29 -15.68
CA PRO A 468 -13.08 -10.21 -14.85
C PRO A 468 -14.36 -9.77 -15.61
N MET A 469 -14.34 -9.69 -16.95
CA MET A 469 -15.46 -9.20 -17.76
C MET A 469 -16.52 -10.27 -18.09
N GLU A 470 -16.15 -11.54 -18.01
CA GLU A 470 -17.08 -12.67 -18.19
C GLU A 470 -16.96 -13.67 -17.05
N GLY A 471 -18.09 -14.17 -16.56
CA GLY A 471 -18.19 -15.18 -15.51
C GLY A 471 -17.90 -16.60 -15.97
N ALA A 472 -16.76 -16.85 -16.64
CA ALA A 472 -16.37 -18.20 -17.05
C ALA A 472 -14.85 -18.35 -17.24
N ALA A 473 -14.32 -19.53 -16.93
CA ALA A 473 -12.94 -19.89 -17.20
C ALA A 473 -12.84 -21.33 -17.73
N THR A 474 -11.91 -21.56 -18.64
CA THR A 474 -11.58 -22.89 -19.16
C THR A 474 -10.12 -23.21 -18.90
N LEU A 475 -9.86 -24.27 -18.15
CA LEU A 475 -8.54 -24.84 -17.96
C LEU A 475 -8.38 -26.05 -18.89
N THR A 476 -7.47 -25.96 -19.85
CA THR A 476 -7.12 -27.06 -20.77
C THR A 476 -5.82 -27.71 -20.33
N VAL A 477 -5.83 -29.00 -20.04
CA VAL A 477 -4.61 -29.75 -19.72
C VAL A 477 -3.82 -30.01 -21.00
N ARG A 478 -2.57 -29.56 -21.05
CA ARG A 478 -1.65 -29.75 -22.18
C ARG A 478 -0.66 -30.89 -21.94
N ARG A 479 -0.30 -31.12 -20.67
CA ARG A 479 0.58 -32.19 -20.22
C ARG A 479 0.22 -32.53 -18.78
N ALA A 480 0.26 -33.80 -18.41
CA ALA A 480 0.00 -34.25 -17.04
C ALA A 480 0.84 -35.49 -16.69
N PRO A 481 1.08 -35.76 -15.39
CA PRO A 481 1.65 -37.03 -14.95
C PRO A 481 0.72 -38.21 -15.29
N ARG A 482 1.28 -39.43 -15.31
CA ARG A 482 0.51 -40.67 -15.55
C ARG A 482 -0.33 -41.10 -14.34
N SER A 483 0.01 -40.63 -13.14
CA SER A 483 -0.74 -40.86 -11.91
C SER A 483 -1.94 -39.91 -11.81
N SER A 484 -2.81 -40.17 -10.84
CA SER A 484 -3.84 -39.19 -10.47
C SER A 484 -3.19 -37.87 -10.02
N GLN A 485 -3.81 -36.75 -10.35
CA GLN A 485 -3.41 -35.41 -9.95
C GLN A 485 -4.68 -34.62 -9.66
N ALA A 486 -4.79 -34.05 -8.46
CA ALA A 486 -5.94 -33.21 -8.14
C ALA A 486 -5.78 -31.82 -8.78
N ILE A 487 -6.85 -31.30 -9.37
CA ILE A 487 -7.00 -29.89 -9.76
C ILE A 487 -8.15 -29.31 -8.95
N ALA A 488 -7.87 -28.25 -8.20
CA ALA A 488 -8.82 -27.53 -7.36
C ALA A 488 -9.09 -26.14 -7.97
N LEU A 489 -10.31 -25.92 -8.47
CA LEU A 489 -10.74 -24.63 -9.01
C LEU A 489 -11.46 -23.85 -7.91
N ARG A 490 -11.01 -22.63 -7.58
CA ARG A 490 -11.69 -21.78 -6.58
C ARG A 490 -13.12 -21.48 -7.05
N ILE A 491 -14.12 -21.69 -6.21
CA ILE A 491 -15.46 -21.15 -6.43
C ILE A 491 -15.53 -19.83 -5.67
N PRO A 492 -15.54 -18.67 -6.33
CA PRO A 492 -15.56 -17.40 -5.63
C PRO A 492 -16.84 -17.21 -4.83
N GLU A 493 -16.75 -16.59 -3.64
CA GLU A 493 -17.92 -16.32 -2.78
C GLU A 493 -19.03 -15.56 -3.52
N TRP A 494 -18.67 -14.68 -4.45
CA TRP A 494 -19.62 -13.88 -5.22
C TRP A 494 -20.46 -14.69 -6.23
N SER A 495 -20.08 -15.93 -6.54
CA SER A 495 -20.68 -16.75 -7.59
C SER A 495 -21.59 -17.84 -7.01
N VAL A 496 -22.89 -17.53 -6.85
CA VAL A 496 -23.90 -18.53 -6.47
C VAL A 496 -24.42 -19.30 -7.69
N GLY A 497 -24.30 -20.63 -7.63
CA GLY A 497 -24.74 -21.55 -8.69
C GLY A 497 -23.67 -21.81 -9.75
N ALA A 498 -22.39 -21.79 -9.36
CA ALA A 498 -21.30 -22.15 -10.26
C ALA A 498 -21.48 -23.59 -10.79
N THR A 499 -21.19 -23.79 -12.07
CA THR A 499 -21.30 -25.11 -12.72
C THR A 499 -19.99 -25.50 -13.37
N LEU A 500 -19.67 -26.79 -13.32
CA LEU A 500 -18.45 -27.35 -13.87
C LEU A 500 -18.77 -28.36 -14.96
N THR A 501 -18.02 -28.31 -16.05
CA THR A 501 -18.06 -29.31 -17.11
C THR A 501 -16.66 -29.83 -17.41
N LEU A 502 -16.56 -31.10 -17.79
CA LEU A 502 -15.36 -31.72 -18.32
C LEU A 502 -15.64 -32.21 -19.74
N ASN A 503 -14.87 -31.73 -20.72
CA ASN A 503 -15.03 -32.09 -22.13
C ASN A 503 -16.47 -31.90 -22.64
N GLY A 504 -17.14 -30.84 -22.16
CA GLY A 504 -18.52 -30.50 -22.50
C GLY A 504 -19.60 -31.23 -21.71
N GLN A 505 -19.25 -32.23 -20.89
CA GLN A 505 -20.20 -32.97 -20.06
C GLN A 505 -20.26 -32.38 -18.65
N PRO A 506 -21.45 -32.24 -18.03
CA PRO A 506 -21.57 -31.85 -16.62
C PRO A 506 -20.72 -32.73 -15.70
N LEU A 507 -19.97 -32.10 -14.80
CA LEU A 507 -19.13 -32.78 -13.82
C LEU A 507 -19.54 -32.32 -12.42
N GLN A 508 -19.76 -33.27 -11.52
CA GLN A 508 -19.96 -33.00 -10.09
C GLN A 508 -18.62 -33.13 -9.36
N PRO A 509 -17.98 -32.03 -8.94
CA PRO A 509 -16.71 -32.08 -8.21
C PRO A 509 -16.92 -32.38 -6.73
N THR A 510 -15.85 -32.75 -6.03
CA THR A 510 -15.83 -32.72 -4.56
C THR A 510 -15.63 -31.28 -4.10
N LEU A 511 -16.56 -30.74 -3.30
CA LEU A 511 -16.40 -29.41 -2.73
C LEU A 511 -15.58 -29.46 -1.44
N ARG A 512 -14.52 -28.65 -1.35
CA ARG A 512 -13.67 -28.57 -0.15
C ARG A 512 -13.10 -27.17 0.02
N ASN A 513 -13.36 -26.52 1.16
CA ASN A 513 -12.84 -25.20 1.52
C ASN A 513 -13.01 -24.13 0.41
N GLY A 514 -14.18 -24.14 -0.24
CA GLY A 514 -14.49 -23.23 -1.36
C GLY A 514 -13.87 -23.61 -2.72
N TYR A 515 -13.32 -24.81 -2.88
CA TYR A 515 -12.83 -25.32 -4.15
C TYR A 515 -13.70 -26.44 -4.72
N ALA A 516 -13.88 -26.45 -6.03
CA ALA A 516 -14.25 -27.63 -6.80
C ALA A 516 -13.00 -28.47 -7.06
N VAL A 517 -12.87 -29.59 -6.36
CA VAL A 517 -11.73 -30.51 -6.45
C VAL A 517 -12.06 -31.67 -7.38
N ILE A 518 -11.19 -31.89 -8.37
CA ILE A 518 -11.27 -32.97 -9.34
C ILE A 518 -9.98 -33.76 -9.28
N ASP A 519 -10.05 -34.97 -8.74
CA ASP A 519 -8.91 -35.89 -8.63
C ASP A 519 -9.07 -37.03 -9.63
N ARG A 520 -8.18 -37.08 -10.62
CA ARG A 520 -8.17 -38.09 -11.69
C ARG A 520 -6.84 -38.15 -12.41
N THR A 521 -6.66 -39.18 -13.22
CA THR A 521 -5.66 -39.19 -14.30
C THR A 521 -6.14 -38.29 -15.44
N TRP A 522 -5.29 -37.34 -15.83
CA TRP A 522 -5.59 -36.37 -16.90
C TRP A 522 -4.98 -36.79 -18.23
N THR A 523 -5.71 -36.54 -19.31
CA THR A 523 -5.21 -36.73 -20.68
C THR A 523 -4.96 -35.34 -21.31
N PRO A 524 -3.86 -35.15 -22.05
CA PRO A 524 -3.67 -33.96 -22.86
C PRO A 524 -4.90 -33.69 -23.74
N GLY A 525 -5.45 -32.48 -23.65
CA GLY A 525 -6.69 -32.09 -24.31
C GLY A 525 -7.92 -32.09 -23.41
N ASP A 526 -7.87 -32.62 -22.19
CA ASP A 526 -8.96 -32.49 -21.21
C ASP A 526 -9.24 -31.02 -20.90
N ARG A 527 -10.52 -30.64 -20.89
CA ARG A 527 -10.98 -29.26 -20.68
C ARG A 527 -11.96 -29.18 -19.53
N LEU A 528 -11.54 -28.54 -18.44
CA LEU A 528 -12.41 -28.12 -17.35
C LEU A 528 -12.95 -26.73 -17.64
N ARG A 529 -14.27 -26.59 -17.76
CA ARG A 529 -14.91 -25.27 -17.88
C ARG A 529 -15.78 -24.99 -16.67
N LEU A 530 -15.42 -23.95 -15.92
CA LEU A 530 -16.16 -23.42 -14.78
C LEU A 530 -16.95 -22.19 -15.24
N ALA A 531 -18.26 -22.22 -15.07
CA ALA A 531 -19.13 -21.06 -15.23
C ALA A 531 -19.46 -20.51 -13.84
N MET A 532 -19.27 -19.20 -13.66
CA MET A 532 -19.39 -18.47 -12.40
C MET A 532 -20.40 -17.31 -12.59
N PRO A 533 -21.70 -17.52 -12.33
CA PRO A 533 -22.71 -16.49 -12.53
C PRO A 533 -22.40 -15.21 -11.73
N MET A 534 -22.24 -14.08 -12.43
CA MET A 534 -22.06 -12.77 -11.83
C MET A 534 -23.42 -12.17 -11.47
N ARG A 535 -23.52 -11.55 -10.30
CA ARG A 535 -24.76 -10.93 -9.81
C ARG A 535 -24.49 -9.52 -9.31
N LEU A 536 -25.48 -8.66 -9.48
CA LEU A 536 -25.48 -7.32 -8.91
C LEU A 536 -25.77 -7.43 -7.41
N ARG A 537 -24.94 -6.78 -6.58
CA ARG A 537 -25.11 -6.69 -5.14
C ARG A 537 -24.96 -5.25 -4.68
N ALA A 538 -25.63 -4.93 -3.60
CA ALA A 538 -25.49 -3.68 -2.86
C ALA A 538 -24.77 -4.00 -1.53
N GLU A 539 -23.64 -3.35 -1.28
CA GLU A 539 -22.80 -3.56 -0.11
C GLU A 539 -22.81 -2.27 0.74
N PRO A 540 -23.52 -2.24 1.88
CA PRO A 540 -23.51 -1.09 2.78
C PRO A 540 -22.17 -0.95 3.51
N THR A 541 -21.85 0.27 3.92
CA THR A 541 -20.87 0.47 4.99
C THR A 541 -21.38 -0.15 6.30
N PRO A 542 -20.47 -0.64 7.17
CA PRO A 542 -20.87 -1.30 8.42
C PRO A 542 -21.64 -0.40 9.40
N ASP A 543 -21.41 0.92 9.39
CA ASP A 543 -22.05 1.89 10.29
C ASP A 543 -23.29 2.61 9.74
N ASP A 544 -23.46 2.71 8.42
CA ASP A 544 -24.68 3.27 7.81
C ASP A 544 -25.21 2.36 6.70
N PRO A 545 -26.35 1.67 6.91
CA PRO A 545 -26.94 0.79 5.90
C PRO A 545 -27.48 1.55 4.67
N ARG A 546 -27.48 2.89 4.72
CA ARG A 546 -27.87 3.74 3.59
C ARG A 546 -26.69 4.22 2.76
N MET A 547 -25.44 4.02 3.20
CA MET A 547 -24.27 4.36 2.40
C MET A 547 -23.80 3.12 1.65
N ILE A 548 -24.19 3.00 0.38
CA ILE A 548 -24.12 1.76 -0.40
C ILE A 548 -23.08 1.90 -1.52
N ALA A 549 -22.27 0.86 -1.71
CA ALA A 549 -21.55 0.61 -2.95
C ALA A 549 -22.16 -0.57 -3.71
N PHE A 550 -21.97 -0.63 -5.02
CA PHE A 550 -22.51 -1.72 -5.84
C PHE A 550 -21.38 -2.59 -6.41
N THR A 551 -21.61 -3.90 -6.46
CA THR A 551 -20.69 -4.86 -7.10
C THR A 551 -21.42 -5.72 -8.13
N HIS A 552 -20.74 -6.09 -9.23
CA HIS A 552 -21.22 -7.09 -10.19
C HIS A 552 -20.18 -8.21 -10.32
N GLY A 553 -20.45 -9.36 -9.72
CA GLY A 553 -19.43 -10.39 -9.50
C GLY A 553 -18.32 -9.86 -8.58
N PRO A 554 -17.04 -9.90 -8.98
CA PRO A 554 -15.93 -9.36 -8.19
C PRO A 554 -15.69 -7.85 -8.42
N LEU A 555 -16.38 -7.23 -9.38
CA LEU A 555 -16.12 -5.85 -9.80
C LEU A 555 -16.94 -4.86 -8.98
N VAL A 556 -16.26 -3.93 -8.32
CA VAL A 556 -16.87 -2.72 -7.76
C VAL A 556 -17.29 -1.81 -8.91
N LEU A 557 -18.53 -1.34 -8.87
CA LEU A 557 -19.07 -0.38 -9.81
C LEU A 557 -18.95 1.03 -9.24
N ALA A 558 -18.78 2.02 -10.11
CA ALA A 558 -18.83 3.42 -9.74
C ALA A 558 -19.64 4.21 -10.76
N ALA A 559 -20.40 5.19 -10.27
CA ALA A 559 -21.09 6.15 -11.13
C ALA A 559 -20.05 7.08 -11.76
N ASP A 560 -20.14 7.26 -13.08
CA ASP A 560 -19.32 8.21 -13.82
C ASP A 560 -19.90 9.63 -13.68
N LEU A 561 -19.10 10.55 -13.12
CA LEU A 561 -19.46 11.94 -12.86
C LEU A 561 -18.74 12.94 -13.77
N GLY A 562 -18.17 12.45 -14.87
CA GLY A 562 -17.53 13.29 -15.89
C GLY A 562 -16.00 13.24 -15.88
N PRO A 563 -15.35 13.99 -16.79
CA PRO A 563 -13.90 14.00 -16.93
C PRO A 563 -13.17 14.51 -15.69
N ALA A 564 -12.07 13.84 -15.30
CA ALA A 564 -11.19 14.27 -14.21
C ALA A 564 -10.53 15.63 -14.45
N SER A 565 -10.37 16.03 -15.72
CA SER A 565 -9.79 17.31 -16.14
C SER A 565 -10.69 18.52 -15.88
N GLN A 566 -11.98 18.31 -15.62
CA GLN A 566 -12.95 19.37 -15.33
C GLN A 566 -13.21 19.47 -13.82
N PRO A 567 -13.54 20.66 -13.28
CA PRO A 567 -14.06 20.78 -11.91
C PRO A 567 -15.33 19.96 -11.72
N PHE A 568 -15.58 19.52 -10.48
CA PHE A 568 -16.86 18.90 -10.14
C PHE A 568 -17.78 19.95 -9.51
N ASP A 569 -18.74 20.42 -10.30
CA ASP A 569 -19.69 21.46 -9.90
C ASP A 569 -21.08 20.91 -9.53
N GLY A 570 -21.32 19.61 -9.75
CA GLY A 570 -22.57 18.92 -9.43
C GLY A 570 -22.64 18.40 -7.99
N LEU A 571 -23.84 18.29 -7.42
CA LEU A 571 -24.02 17.75 -6.06
C LEU A 571 -23.69 16.25 -6.05
N GLY A 572 -23.16 15.72 -4.94
CA GLY A 572 -22.96 14.27 -4.81
C GLY A 572 -24.28 13.53 -5.08
N PRO A 573 -24.32 12.52 -5.96
CA PRO A 573 -25.56 11.83 -6.27
C PRO A 573 -26.04 11.02 -5.06
N ALA A 574 -27.35 10.99 -4.85
CA ALA A 574 -28.02 10.03 -4.00
C ALA A 574 -29.00 9.19 -4.83
N LEU A 575 -29.42 8.04 -4.32
CA LEU A 575 -30.44 7.21 -4.96
C LEU A 575 -31.71 7.15 -4.12
N VAL A 576 -32.87 7.06 -4.78
CA VAL A 576 -34.16 6.83 -4.13
C VAL A 576 -34.67 5.47 -4.55
N VAL A 577 -34.90 4.58 -3.58
CA VAL A 577 -35.34 3.21 -3.82
C VAL A 577 -36.12 2.70 -2.61
N ASP A 578 -37.31 2.19 -2.87
CA ASP A 578 -38.11 1.49 -1.87
C ASP A 578 -37.81 -0.02 -1.97
N GLY A 579 -37.21 -0.61 -0.91
CA GLY A 579 -36.83 -2.02 -0.87
C GLY A 579 -35.33 -2.26 -1.03
N LEU A 580 -34.95 -3.31 -1.78
CA LEU A 580 -33.54 -3.69 -1.95
C LEU A 580 -32.79 -2.63 -2.78
N ALA A 581 -31.67 -2.12 -2.25
CA ALA A 581 -30.90 -1.07 -2.91
C ALA A 581 -30.40 -1.45 -4.32
N SER A 582 -30.14 -2.74 -4.57
CA SER A 582 -29.75 -3.24 -5.90
C SER A 582 -30.80 -3.01 -6.98
N ALA A 583 -32.08 -2.84 -6.61
CA ALA A 583 -33.15 -2.53 -7.56
C ALA A 583 -33.04 -1.12 -8.16
N ALA A 584 -32.22 -0.24 -7.59
CA ALA A 584 -31.96 1.10 -8.13
C ALA A 584 -31.13 1.09 -9.42
N LEU A 585 -30.38 0.03 -9.68
CA LEU A 585 -29.53 -0.11 -10.87
C LEU A 585 -30.22 -0.98 -11.92
N HIS A 586 -30.39 -0.44 -13.11
CA HIS A 586 -30.96 -1.13 -14.25
C HIS A 586 -29.85 -1.54 -15.24
N PRO A 587 -29.81 -2.79 -15.70
CA PRO A 587 -28.79 -3.23 -16.66
C PRO A 587 -28.95 -2.50 -17.99
N GLN A 588 -27.82 -2.18 -18.62
CA GLN A 588 -27.73 -1.57 -19.95
C GLN A 588 -26.98 -2.50 -20.91
N ALA A 589 -27.13 -2.28 -22.22
CA ALA A 589 -26.30 -2.96 -23.21
C ALA A 589 -24.80 -2.70 -22.97
N GLY A 590 -24.01 -3.78 -23.03
CA GLY A 590 -22.58 -3.78 -22.74
C GLY A 590 -22.25 -4.49 -21.42
N GLU A 591 -20.98 -4.89 -21.28
CA GLU A 591 -20.54 -5.66 -20.12
C GLU A 591 -20.47 -4.81 -18.86
N HIS A 592 -21.07 -5.28 -17.77
CA HIS A 592 -21.05 -4.61 -16.45
C HIS A 592 -21.52 -3.14 -16.48
N ARG A 593 -22.44 -2.79 -17.38
CA ARG A 593 -23.01 -1.44 -17.48
C ARG A 593 -24.40 -1.40 -16.86
N PHE A 594 -24.60 -0.43 -15.98
CA PHE A 594 -25.89 -0.19 -15.34
C PHE A 594 -26.21 1.30 -15.36
N THR A 595 -27.48 1.65 -15.27
CA THR A 595 -27.95 3.02 -15.14
C THR A 595 -28.83 3.18 -13.93
N ALA A 596 -28.80 4.35 -13.30
CA ALA A 596 -29.75 4.73 -12.26
C ALA A 596 -30.12 6.21 -12.41
N ARG A 597 -31.35 6.56 -12.04
CA ARG A 597 -31.74 7.96 -11.91
C ARG A 597 -31.36 8.45 -10.51
N SER A 598 -30.60 9.54 -10.43
CA SER A 598 -30.27 10.18 -9.16
C SER A 598 -31.52 10.77 -8.50
N SER A 599 -31.45 11.00 -7.20
CA SER A 599 -32.50 11.66 -6.43
C SER A 599 -32.79 13.10 -6.87
N LEU A 600 -31.88 13.69 -7.66
CA LEU A 600 -31.96 15.02 -8.25
C LEU A 600 -32.40 15.00 -9.72
N GLY A 601 -32.59 13.81 -10.31
CA GLY A 601 -33.13 13.63 -11.66
C GLY A 601 -32.10 13.28 -12.74
N ASP A 602 -30.80 13.41 -12.44
CA ASP A 602 -29.71 13.07 -13.37
C ASP A 602 -29.69 11.58 -13.70
N MET A 603 -29.30 11.24 -14.93
CA MET A 603 -29.04 9.85 -15.29
C MET A 603 -27.57 9.53 -15.01
N LEU A 604 -27.32 8.52 -14.19
CA LEU A 604 -25.99 8.04 -13.82
C LEU A 604 -25.68 6.76 -14.57
N GLU A 605 -24.49 6.68 -15.17
CA GLU A 605 -23.94 5.42 -15.71
C GLU A 605 -22.97 4.81 -14.71
N PHE A 606 -23.12 3.51 -14.44
CA PHE A 606 -22.27 2.72 -13.58
C PHE A 606 -21.47 1.72 -14.41
N THR A 607 -20.15 1.74 -14.22
CA THR A 607 -19.21 0.80 -14.86
C THR A 607 -18.13 0.37 -13.86
N PRO A 608 -17.34 -0.68 -14.13
CA PRO A 608 -16.30 -1.13 -13.22
C PRO A 608 -15.32 -0.02 -12.84
N PHE A 609 -15.16 0.22 -11.53
CA PHE A 609 -14.38 1.31 -10.97
C PHE A 609 -12.93 1.30 -11.49
N PHE A 610 -12.28 0.14 -11.52
CA PHE A 610 -10.87 0.03 -11.89
C PHE A 610 -10.55 0.63 -13.27
N ALA A 611 -11.50 0.57 -14.21
CA ALA A 611 -11.34 1.05 -15.58
C ALA A 611 -11.56 2.56 -15.77
N GLN A 612 -12.03 3.28 -14.74
CA GLN A 612 -12.36 4.71 -14.81
C GLN A 612 -11.14 5.60 -14.47
N TYR A 613 -10.08 5.54 -15.28
CA TYR A 613 -8.78 6.18 -14.98
C TYR A 613 -8.81 7.72 -14.91
N ASP A 614 -9.44 8.38 -15.90
CA ASP A 614 -9.49 9.85 -16.05
C ASP A 614 -10.92 10.38 -15.84
N ARG A 615 -11.65 9.77 -14.91
CA ARG A 615 -13.03 10.15 -14.56
C ARG A 615 -13.12 10.57 -13.11
N ARG A 616 -14.14 11.36 -12.82
CA ARG A 616 -14.63 11.57 -11.47
C ARG A 616 -15.67 10.51 -11.19
N THR A 617 -15.66 9.97 -9.99
CA THR A 617 -16.50 8.81 -9.66
C THR A 617 -17.30 9.02 -8.40
N ALA A 618 -18.41 8.29 -8.26
CA ALA A 618 -19.00 7.98 -6.96
C ALA A 618 -19.05 6.46 -6.79
N VAL A 619 -18.25 5.94 -5.86
CA VAL A 619 -18.23 4.51 -5.51
C VAL A 619 -19.31 4.21 -4.47
N TYR A 620 -19.35 5.01 -3.40
CA TYR A 620 -20.42 4.96 -2.43
C TYR A 620 -21.45 6.05 -2.71
N LEU A 621 -22.73 5.69 -2.59
CA LEU A 621 -23.85 6.61 -2.70
C LEU A 621 -24.79 6.48 -1.49
N PRO A 622 -25.29 7.60 -0.93
CA PRO A 622 -26.40 7.54 0.01
C PRO A 622 -27.68 7.11 -0.71
N THR A 623 -28.45 6.25 -0.05
CA THR A 623 -29.75 5.76 -0.52
C THR A 623 -30.86 6.19 0.43
N PHE A 624 -32.00 6.57 -0.12
CA PHE A 624 -33.18 7.00 0.63
C PHE A 624 -34.40 6.21 0.15
N THR A 625 -35.37 5.98 1.05
CA THR A 625 -36.73 5.64 0.62
C THR A 625 -37.41 6.87 0.02
N THR A 626 -38.50 6.69 -0.70
CA THR A 626 -39.26 7.82 -1.27
C THR A 626 -39.67 8.83 -0.20
N ALA A 627 -40.19 8.34 0.93
CA ALA A 627 -40.55 9.19 2.08
C ALA A 627 -39.33 9.83 2.75
N GLY A 628 -38.22 9.08 2.87
CA GLY A 628 -36.98 9.59 3.47
C GLY A 628 -36.36 10.70 2.65
N TRP A 629 -36.38 10.59 1.31
CA TRP A 629 -35.88 11.64 0.43
C TRP A 629 -36.72 12.91 0.52
N ALA A 630 -38.05 12.79 0.54
CA ALA A 630 -38.95 13.93 0.69
C ALA A 630 -38.65 14.76 1.96
N ALA A 631 -38.28 14.08 3.06
CA ALA A 631 -37.90 14.74 4.31
C ALA A 631 -36.47 15.30 4.31
N ALA A 632 -35.51 14.64 3.63
CA ALA A 632 -34.09 14.97 3.71
C ALA A 632 -33.59 15.90 2.59
N LYS A 633 -34.33 16.04 1.48
CA LYS A 633 -33.88 16.71 0.24
C LYS A 633 -33.27 18.09 0.48
N ASP A 634 -33.98 18.98 1.15
CA ASP A 634 -33.52 20.37 1.30
C ASP A 634 -32.25 20.47 2.15
N GLY A 635 -32.16 19.66 3.22
CA GLY A 635 -30.97 19.56 4.04
C GLY A 635 -29.78 18.95 3.28
N TYR A 636 -30.03 17.92 2.49
CA TYR A 636 -29.03 17.27 1.65
C TYR A 636 -28.45 18.25 0.61
N VAL A 637 -29.32 18.94 -0.13
CA VAL A 637 -28.91 19.92 -1.16
C VAL A 637 -28.10 21.05 -0.53
N ARG A 638 -28.54 21.57 0.62
CA ARG A 638 -27.82 22.63 1.33
C ARG A 638 -26.42 22.17 1.78
N ALA A 639 -26.32 21.00 2.42
CA ALA A 639 -25.06 20.46 2.89
C ALA A 639 -24.07 20.19 1.73
N GLN A 640 -24.56 19.69 0.59
CA GLN A 640 -23.74 19.49 -0.60
C GLN A 640 -23.25 20.82 -1.20
N ALA A 641 -24.11 21.84 -1.27
CA ALA A 641 -23.74 23.18 -1.74
C ALA A 641 -22.69 23.85 -0.84
N GLU A 642 -22.81 23.69 0.48
CA GLU A 642 -21.82 24.17 1.46
C GLU A 642 -20.48 23.46 1.28
N ARG A 643 -20.47 22.13 1.12
CA ARG A 643 -19.26 21.34 0.88
C ARG A 643 -18.55 21.76 -0.42
N GLN A 644 -19.30 21.95 -1.50
CA GLN A 644 -18.75 22.45 -2.76
C GLN A 644 -18.17 23.85 -2.63
N SER A 645 -18.89 24.76 -1.96
CA SER A 645 -18.44 26.13 -1.71
C SER A 645 -17.11 26.13 -0.95
N LEU A 646 -17.01 25.32 0.10
CA LEU A 646 -15.77 25.14 0.85
C LEU A 646 -14.65 24.58 -0.03
N ALA A 647 -14.91 23.54 -0.82
CA ALA A 647 -13.92 22.95 -1.72
C ALA A 647 -13.42 23.95 -2.78
N ARG A 648 -14.31 24.70 -3.44
CA ARG A 648 -13.95 25.73 -4.43
C ARG A 648 -13.12 26.86 -3.84
N ARG A 649 -13.42 27.23 -2.59
CA ARG A 649 -12.72 28.29 -1.88
C ARG A 649 -11.39 27.82 -1.31
N THR A 650 -11.23 26.52 -1.02
CA THR A 650 -9.99 25.95 -0.49
C THR A 650 -8.85 26.11 -1.48
N VAL A 651 -7.81 26.82 -1.06
CA VAL A 651 -6.55 26.97 -1.80
C VAL A 651 -5.52 25.97 -1.31
N ASP A 652 -5.45 25.77 0.00
CA ASP A 652 -4.54 24.81 0.62
C ASP A 652 -5.05 24.35 1.99
N ILE A 653 -4.53 23.22 2.46
CA ILE A 653 -4.92 22.62 3.73
C ILE A 653 -3.80 21.78 4.36
N ALA A 654 -3.52 22.07 5.62
CA ALA A 654 -2.66 21.27 6.48
C ALA A 654 -3.48 20.58 7.58
N TYR A 655 -3.34 19.26 7.69
CA TYR A 655 -3.84 18.48 8.82
C TYR A 655 -2.71 18.28 9.83
N LEU A 656 -2.95 18.63 11.09
CA LEU A 656 -1.91 18.70 12.11
C LEU A 656 -1.85 17.38 12.88
N GLY A 657 -0.65 17.00 13.29
CA GLY A 657 -0.37 15.70 13.88
C GLY A 657 -0.30 14.56 12.88
N GLU A 658 -0.55 14.82 11.59
CA GLU A 658 -0.32 13.92 10.45
C GLU A 658 0.99 14.31 9.76
N MET A 659 1.96 13.39 9.68
CA MET A 659 3.32 13.77 9.27
C MET A 659 3.41 14.24 7.81
N GLN A 660 2.81 13.51 6.87
CA GLN A 660 2.95 13.88 5.46
C GLN A 660 2.36 15.26 5.18
N PRO A 661 1.12 15.59 5.64
CA PRO A 661 0.62 16.95 5.60
C PRO A 661 1.55 17.96 6.28
N GLU A 662 2.07 17.69 7.47
CA GLU A 662 2.96 18.66 8.14
C GLU A 662 4.27 18.92 7.38
N ARG A 663 4.89 17.89 6.81
CA ARG A 663 6.10 18.04 6.00
C ARG A 663 5.82 18.80 4.71
N ASP A 664 4.72 18.50 4.02
CA ASP A 664 4.30 19.20 2.79
C ASP A 664 4.10 20.70 3.00
N HIS A 665 3.85 21.12 4.25
CA HIS A 665 3.64 22.50 4.65
C HIS A 665 4.80 23.09 5.46
N GLY A 666 5.99 22.46 5.46
CA GLY A 666 7.18 22.99 6.16
C GLY A 666 6.93 23.26 7.64
N PHE A 667 6.16 22.39 8.29
CA PHE A 667 5.80 22.51 9.70
C PHE A 667 7.04 22.55 10.59
N SER A 668 7.04 23.45 11.59
CA SER A 668 8.07 23.55 12.61
C SER A 668 7.45 23.99 13.93
N ALA A 669 7.97 23.51 15.05
CA ALA A 669 7.50 23.88 16.39
C ALA A 669 8.65 23.92 17.40
N THR A 670 8.57 24.82 18.39
CA THR A 670 9.57 24.90 19.48
C THR A 670 9.57 23.64 20.34
N ARG A 671 8.38 23.25 20.79
CA ARG A 671 8.02 21.96 21.38
C ARG A 671 6.54 21.77 21.11
N SER A 672 6.14 20.64 20.53
CA SER A 672 4.73 20.31 20.32
C SER A 672 4.53 18.82 20.58
N GLU A 673 3.33 18.48 21.03
CA GLU A 673 2.89 17.10 21.26
C GLU A 673 1.85 16.76 20.20
N THR A 674 1.93 15.57 19.60
CA THR A 674 0.80 15.07 18.80
C THR A 674 -0.22 14.48 19.75
N VAL A 675 -1.45 14.97 19.71
CA VAL A 675 -2.59 14.42 20.44
C VAL A 675 -3.64 13.95 19.45
N GLN A 676 -4.52 13.06 19.91
CA GLN A 676 -5.61 12.56 19.08
C GLN A 676 -6.92 12.61 19.88
N LEU A 677 -7.97 13.10 19.23
CA LEU A 677 -9.31 13.16 19.78
C LEU A 677 -10.31 12.77 18.69
N HIS A 678 -11.22 11.85 18.99
CA HIS A 678 -12.26 11.36 18.07
C HIS A 678 -11.73 11.03 16.66
N GLY A 679 -10.57 10.36 16.60
CA GLY A 679 -9.95 9.93 15.35
C GLY A 679 -9.26 11.03 14.53
N ARG A 680 -9.19 12.28 15.03
CA ARG A 680 -8.40 13.36 14.42
C ARG A 680 -7.13 13.63 15.21
N SER A 681 -6.01 13.70 14.51
CA SER A 681 -4.76 14.15 15.08
C SER A 681 -4.74 15.68 15.22
N ALA A 682 -3.96 16.17 16.16
CA ALA A 682 -3.70 17.58 16.37
C ALA A 682 -2.27 17.80 16.85
N ARG A 683 -1.79 19.03 16.70
CA ARG A 683 -0.63 19.54 17.44
C ARG A 683 -1.12 20.29 18.67
N LYS A 684 -0.75 19.76 19.82
CA LYS A 684 -0.92 20.40 21.12
C LYS A 684 0.25 21.33 21.40
N LEU A 685 -0.09 22.58 21.68
CA LEU A 685 0.84 23.64 22.09
C LEU A 685 0.49 24.12 23.49
N ARG A 686 1.47 24.14 24.38
CA ARG A 686 1.36 24.66 25.74
C ARG A 686 1.69 26.15 25.77
N ALA A 687 1.32 26.84 26.84
CA ALA A 687 1.67 28.23 27.05
C ALA A 687 3.18 28.49 26.85
N GLY A 688 3.50 29.49 26.02
CA GLY A 688 4.87 29.84 25.63
C GLY A 688 5.42 29.07 24.42
N GLN A 689 4.70 28.04 23.92
CA GLN A 689 5.11 27.29 22.73
C GLN A 689 4.57 27.92 21.45
N THR A 690 5.27 27.62 20.36
CA THR A 690 4.98 28.15 19.04
C THR A 690 5.07 27.03 18.00
N MET A 691 4.27 27.17 16.94
CA MET A 691 4.44 26.41 15.71
C MET A 691 4.28 27.32 14.49
N SER A 692 4.82 26.88 13.36
CA SER A 692 4.68 27.53 12.08
C SER A 692 4.46 26.52 10.97
N LEU A 693 3.72 26.90 9.93
CA LEU A 693 3.58 26.15 8.69
C LEU A 693 3.42 27.12 7.50
N THR A 694 3.57 26.60 6.29
CA THR A 694 3.46 27.35 5.04
C THR A 694 2.27 26.83 4.25
N LEU A 695 1.34 27.70 3.87
CA LEU A 695 0.18 27.36 3.04
C LEU A 695 0.25 28.08 1.70
N ARG A 696 -0.13 27.41 0.62
CA ARG A 696 -0.38 28.04 -0.69
C ARG A 696 -1.53 29.03 -0.58
N ARG A 697 -1.41 30.14 -1.30
CA ARG A 697 -2.39 31.23 -1.29
C ARG A 697 -2.54 31.86 -2.67
N ARG A 698 -3.77 32.28 -3.01
CA ARG A 698 -4.05 33.10 -4.20
C ARG A 698 -3.89 34.60 -3.87
N PRO A 699 -3.51 35.46 -4.84
CA PRO A 699 -3.48 36.90 -4.63
C PRO A 699 -4.84 37.45 -4.18
N GLY A 700 -4.82 38.46 -3.29
CA GLY A 700 -6.02 39.16 -2.80
C GLY A 700 -6.52 38.70 -1.41
N PRO A 701 -7.71 39.17 -0.97
CA PRO A 701 -8.26 38.80 0.33
C PRO A 701 -8.45 37.29 0.48
N ALA A 702 -8.24 36.80 1.70
CA ALA A 702 -8.31 35.37 2.02
C ALA A 702 -8.94 35.17 3.40
N VAL A 703 -9.22 33.91 3.75
CA VAL A 703 -9.64 33.51 5.10
C VAL A 703 -8.74 32.37 5.54
N LEU A 704 -8.09 32.53 6.69
CA LEU A 704 -7.43 31.43 7.38
C LEU A 704 -8.48 30.76 8.27
N GLN A 705 -8.80 29.51 7.98
CA GLN A 705 -9.73 28.71 8.76
C GLN A 705 -8.93 27.74 9.63
N VAL A 706 -9.25 27.68 10.93
CA VAL A 706 -8.58 26.78 11.89
C VAL A 706 -9.61 25.95 12.63
N VAL A 707 -9.33 24.65 12.75
CA VAL A 707 -10.18 23.71 13.48
C VAL A 707 -9.60 23.42 14.86
N TYR A 708 -10.44 23.60 15.87
CA TYR A 708 -10.15 23.35 17.28
C TYR A 708 -11.16 22.37 17.86
N TRP A 709 -10.90 21.86 19.07
CA TRP A 709 -11.92 21.23 19.88
C TRP A 709 -12.79 22.28 20.57
N GLY A 710 -14.11 22.11 20.54
CA GLY A 710 -15.06 23.06 21.10
C GLY A 710 -15.00 23.17 22.63
N GLY A 711 -14.49 22.15 23.32
CA GLY A 711 -14.27 22.17 24.77
C GLY A 711 -13.06 23.01 25.22
N ASP A 712 -12.18 23.41 24.29
CA ASP A 712 -10.96 24.17 24.60
C ASP A 712 -11.24 25.68 24.68
N VAL A 713 -12.02 26.08 25.69
CA VAL A 713 -12.48 27.46 25.91
C VAL A 713 -12.11 28.01 27.29
N ASP A 714 -12.28 29.33 27.48
CA ASP A 714 -12.28 30.08 28.75
C ASP A 714 -10.98 30.09 29.60
N ASN A 715 -9.94 29.35 29.21
CA ASN A 715 -8.57 29.50 29.74
C ASN A 715 -7.51 29.25 28.66
N ARG A 716 -7.76 29.71 27.44
CA ARG A 716 -6.85 29.59 26.29
C ARG A 716 -6.62 30.96 25.66
N GLU A 717 -5.46 31.16 25.07
CA GLU A 717 -5.20 32.34 24.26
C GLU A 717 -4.10 32.05 23.25
N ILE A 718 -4.39 32.30 21.98
CA ILE A 718 -3.47 32.05 20.87
C ILE A 718 -3.31 33.29 20.01
N ALA A 719 -2.06 33.68 19.75
CA ALA A 719 -1.73 34.72 18.79
C ALA A 719 -1.38 34.08 17.45
N ILE A 720 -1.94 34.64 16.37
CA ILE A 720 -1.76 34.17 15.00
C ILE A 720 -1.10 35.29 14.20
N ARG A 721 -0.06 34.95 13.44
CA ARG A 721 0.60 35.84 12.49
C ARG A 721 0.61 35.23 11.10
N VAL A 722 0.62 36.10 10.09
CA VAL A 722 0.73 35.75 8.68
C VAL A 722 1.90 36.55 8.11
N ASP A 723 2.90 35.85 7.58
CA ASP A 723 4.16 36.44 7.09
C ASP A 723 4.78 37.43 8.09
N GLY A 724 4.79 37.05 9.37
CA GLY A 724 5.30 37.88 10.48
C GLY A 724 4.35 39.00 10.96
N THR A 725 3.30 39.31 10.21
CA THR A 725 2.31 40.35 10.54
C THR A 725 1.21 39.80 11.47
N PRO A 726 0.85 40.49 12.57
CA PRO A 726 -0.25 40.07 13.44
C PRO A 726 -1.58 39.95 12.69
N LEU A 727 -2.24 38.80 12.81
CA LEU A 727 -3.58 38.55 12.25
C LEU A 727 -4.65 38.60 13.33
N ALA A 728 -4.47 37.82 14.40
CA ALA A 728 -5.47 37.68 15.46
C ALA A 728 -4.83 37.34 16.81
N VAL A 729 -5.55 37.67 17.89
CA VAL A 729 -5.35 37.09 19.22
C VAL A 729 -6.69 36.50 19.65
N ASP A 730 -6.80 35.18 19.63
CA ASP A 730 -8.03 34.45 19.93
C ASP A 730 -7.99 33.92 21.37
N ALA A 731 -8.84 34.47 22.23
CA ALA A 731 -8.97 34.10 23.63
C ALA A 731 -9.92 32.91 23.87
N ARG A 732 -10.41 32.24 22.80
CA ARG A 732 -11.28 31.05 22.83
C ARG A 732 -12.41 31.19 23.87
N LYS A 733 -13.17 32.29 23.81
CA LYS A 733 -14.25 32.56 24.77
C LYS A 733 -15.57 31.95 24.28
N GLY A 734 -16.34 31.39 25.19
CA GLY A 734 -17.69 30.89 24.88
C GLY A 734 -18.00 29.59 25.61
N PRO A 735 -19.26 29.11 25.53
CA PRO A 735 -19.62 27.82 26.11
C PRO A 735 -18.83 26.70 25.42
N GLY A 736 -18.29 25.76 26.20
CA GLY A 736 -17.61 24.59 25.65
C GLY A 736 -18.59 23.73 24.84
N GLU A 737 -18.14 23.26 23.68
CA GLU A 737 -18.92 22.38 22.80
C GLU A 737 -18.26 21.01 22.63
N ASP A 738 -19.04 19.93 22.72
CA ASP A 738 -18.58 18.55 22.51
C ASP A 738 -18.50 18.20 21.01
N ARG A 739 -17.81 19.05 20.24
CA ARG A 739 -17.58 18.87 18.80
C ARG A 739 -16.38 19.68 18.33
N PHE A 740 -15.87 19.37 17.14
CA PHE A 740 -14.92 20.24 16.45
C PHE A 740 -15.58 21.55 16.04
N VAL A 741 -14.89 22.65 16.29
CA VAL A 741 -15.35 23.99 15.92
C VAL A 741 -14.37 24.61 14.93
N VAL A 742 -14.95 25.27 13.92
CA VAL A 742 -14.24 25.92 12.83
C VAL A 742 -14.22 27.42 13.12
N VAL A 743 -13.04 28.04 13.09
CA VAL A 743 -12.89 29.49 13.28
C VAL A 743 -12.21 30.12 12.08
N ASP A 744 -12.86 31.15 11.54
CA ASP A 744 -12.40 31.91 10.38
C ASP A 744 -11.70 33.20 10.82
N TYR A 745 -10.47 33.41 10.34
CA TYR A 745 -9.69 34.62 10.52
C TYR A 745 -9.51 35.32 9.16
N PRO A 746 -10.21 36.44 8.90
CA PRO A 746 -10.08 37.18 7.64
C PRO A 746 -8.69 37.78 7.46
N ILE A 747 -8.04 37.51 6.33
CA ILE A 747 -6.76 38.10 5.93
C ILE A 747 -7.04 39.22 4.92
N ALA A 748 -6.65 40.45 5.27
CA ALA A 748 -6.77 41.59 4.39
C ALA A 748 -5.97 41.40 3.08
N GLY A 749 -6.47 41.95 1.97
CA GLY A 749 -5.85 41.86 0.65
C GLY A 749 -4.54 42.66 0.49
N THR A 750 -3.99 43.20 1.57
CA THR A 750 -2.82 44.10 1.57
C THR A 750 -1.60 43.37 2.12
N GLY A 751 -0.77 42.83 1.24
CA GLY A 751 0.52 42.22 1.59
C GLY A 751 1.06 41.40 0.43
N GLU A 752 2.02 41.98 -0.29
CA GLU A 752 2.76 41.47 -1.47
C GLU A 752 1.94 40.68 -2.50
N GLN A 753 1.42 41.42 -3.50
CA GLN A 753 0.97 40.82 -4.76
C GLN A 753 2.10 39.96 -5.35
N GLY A 754 1.95 38.63 -5.31
CA GLY A 754 2.84 37.72 -6.04
C GLY A 754 3.39 36.50 -5.28
N LYS A 755 3.27 36.41 -3.94
CA LYS A 755 3.70 35.19 -3.23
C LYS A 755 2.64 34.09 -3.33
N GLY A 756 2.99 32.97 -3.96
CA GLY A 756 2.14 31.78 -4.09
C GLY A 756 1.94 30.99 -2.79
N THR A 757 2.62 31.38 -1.71
CA THR A 757 2.59 30.77 -0.39
C THR A 757 2.67 31.84 0.71
N THR A 758 2.20 31.52 1.91
CA THR A 758 2.27 32.37 3.10
C THR A 758 2.64 31.55 4.33
N LYS A 759 3.47 32.11 5.21
CA LYS A 759 3.84 31.47 6.48
C LYS A 759 2.85 31.87 7.57
N ILE A 760 2.29 30.88 8.25
CA ILE A 760 1.39 31.05 9.38
C ILE A 760 2.15 30.69 10.65
N ASP A 761 2.20 31.61 11.61
CA ASP A 761 2.80 31.36 12.92
C ASP A 761 1.71 31.41 14.01
N PHE A 762 1.71 30.40 14.86
CA PHE A 762 0.87 30.31 16.05
C PHE A 762 1.73 30.41 17.30
N SER A 763 1.29 31.20 18.27
CA SER A 763 1.96 31.38 19.56
C SER A 763 0.96 31.32 20.69
N VAL A 764 1.03 30.27 21.52
CA VAL A 764 0.10 30.09 22.64
C VAL A 764 0.55 30.95 23.82
N ARG A 765 -0.32 31.87 24.23
CA ARG A 765 -0.07 32.82 25.34
C ARG A 765 -0.58 32.31 26.67
N ARG A 766 -1.67 31.53 26.66
CA ARG A 766 -2.31 31.00 27.88
C ARG A 766 -2.95 29.64 27.60
N GLY A 767 -2.80 28.72 28.56
CA GLY A 767 -3.33 27.35 28.51
C GLY A 767 -2.75 26.49 27.39
N ASP A 768 -3.39 25.34 27.14
CA ASP A 768 -2.98 24.37 26.13
C ASP A 768 -3.93 24.38 24.92
N VAL A 769 -3.45 24.67 23.73
CA VAL A 769 -4.30 24.73 22.53
C VAL A 769 -3.97 23.56 21.60
N ASP A 770 -5.00 22.81 21.23
CA ASP A 770 -4.92 21.73 20.25
C ASP A 770 -5.43 22.24 18.90
N ILE A 771 -4.58 22.17 17.88
CA ILE A 771 -4.90 22.61 16.52
C ILE A 771 -4.95 21.37 15.63
N TYR A 772 -6.10 21.14 14.98
CA TYR A 772 -6.38 19.92 14.22
C TYR A 772 -6.21 20.11 12.71
N GLU A 773 -6.63 21.27 12.19
CA GLU A 773 -6.58 21.59 10.75
C GLU A 773 -6.33 23.09 10.59
N VAL A 774 -5.50 23.46 9.62
CA VAL A 774 -5.34 24.83 9.13
C VAL A 774 -5.62 24.84 7.63
N ARG A 775 -6.59 25.65 7.21
CA ARG A 775 -7.05 25.73 5.81
C ARG A 775 -6.96 27.16 5.32
N MET A 776 -6.38 27.35 4.13
CA MET A 776 -6.37 28.62 3.43
C MET A 776 -7.53 28.69 2.44
N LEU A 777 -8.41 29.66 2.59
CA LEU A 777 -9.53 29.91 1.69
C LEU A 777 -9.34 31.21 0.90
N SER A 778 -9.71 31.19 -0.37
CA SER A 778 -9.94 32.42 -1.13
C SER A 778 -11.22 33.12 -0.66
N ALA A 779 -11.22 34.46 -0.64
CA ALA A 779 -12.38 35.27 -0.21
C ALA A 779 -13.50 35.38 -1.26
N GLY A 780 -13.41 34.68 -2.40
CA GLY A 780 -14.42 34.73 -3.46
C GLY A 780 -15.81 34.36 -2.93
N ALA A 781 -16.84 35.10 -3.40
CA ALA A 781 -18.22 34.96 -2.97
C ALA A 781 -18.69 33.50 -3.05
N ALA A 782 -19.46 33.07 -2.04
CA ALA A 782 -20.33 31.92 -2.17
C ALA A 782 -21.17 32.12 -3.45
N ALA A 783 -20.91 31.34 -4.49
CA ALA A 783 -21.65 31.44 -5.74
C ALA A 783 -23.14 31.21 -5.44
N GLY A 784 -23.97 32.04 -6.05
CA GLY A 784 -25.34 32.32 -5.65
C GLY A 784 -26.23 31.10 -5.47
N ALA A 785 -27.29 31.32 -4.69
CA ALA A 785 -28.47 30.48 -4.67
C ALA A 785 -28.79 30.00 -6.09
N LEU A 786 -28.81 28.67 -6.27
CA LEU A 786 -29.35 28.05 -7.46
C LEU A 786 -30.75 28.64 -7.68
N SER A 787 -30.87 29.44 -8.75
CA SER A 787 -32.15 29.90 -9.26
C SER A 787 -33.01 28.66 -9.48
N THR A 788 -34.11 28.57 -8.74
CA THR A 788 -35.20 27.65 -9.01
C THR A 788 -35.67 27.86 -10.44
N ALA A 789 -35.54 26.83 -11.27
CA ALA A 789 -36.32 26.62 -12.48
C ALA A 789 -36.62 25.12 -12.61
#